data_AF-A0A078BA73-F1
#
_entry.id   AF-A0A078BA73-F1
#
_cell.length_a   1.000
_cell.length_b   1.000
_cell.length_c   1.000
_cell.angle_alpha   90.00
_cell.angle_beta   90.00
_cell.angle_gamma   90.00
#
_symmetry.space_group_name_H-M   'P 1'
#
loop_
_entity.id
_entity.type
_entity.pdbx_description
1 polymer ?
#
loop_
_entity_poly.entity_id
_entity_poly.type
_entity_poly.pdbx_seq_one_letter_code
_entity_poly.pdbx_strand_id
1 'polypeptide(L)'
;MSESRQHNLAIQTNTLNVNKYSEPGQDEYSTNSTNDQQTSTPTKLIKDKELKKNKITVSRNYLLMDKVELEKNGIIGWKLNLAMLLRSKAYDLLMIILIVLYTILIFIYFAFADTYFSDESNQVVFYIIELSILGIFCVEIGLHLIAFKSLYLKDFWNIFDLFIIILSLTFVLLDIFVENSVLDGILKIRGIFRLLRVFLLVRKLNTLRVKRQIQLRQLTANGYDLRSPLERVLEILNGLRDQLDIEETKIIQDLNYCIKVISSNQLYEANLDFDGQLENTKDRNEVQMLLQNYSKVANENQEQKKQRRMSKSPTIGGLNHWDDSKFQITNDKIDEMLVLNEQAKAELENLQKLEFNIFKIQDYTQQNELITVTSYILAQQNIFQTIQLQYKTFRNFISKVQSGYKDVTYHNKTHAADLSQTFYYFSHTQGLKEKCNIDDVEFFSLIVAGACHDHEHAGYNNVYLVETQDTLALRYNDVSVLENHHVASSFAIMQEPGMNILAHLSKEQYKRSRAVMIGSILGTDMSKHFSELGKFKTRVGSQEFDPSGTDKDLTLTMLFHLADISNSTKPWDICQKWIDLLFIEFFHQGDLERNRGSPISYLMDRLTVNIAKAQIGFLDVIIAPSYQAANLVIPIPSNLSNIENNKATWQTKFDEYEDQMNRDKERFKLTALKL
;
A
#
# COMPACT_ATOMS: atom_id res chain seq x y z
N MET A 1 -9.34 -69.71 5.61
CA MET A 1 -10.44 -68.89 5.08
C MET A 1 -10.03 -67.43 5.20
N SER A 2 -9.46 -66.92 4.13
CA SER A 2 -9.10 -65.52 3.89
C SER A 2 -9.92 -65.05 2.70
N GLU A 3 -10.33 -63.78 2.66
CA GLU A 3 -10.10 -62.90 1.51
C GLU A 3 -10.82 -61.55 1.69
N SER A 4 -10.00 -60.50 1.67
CA SER A 4 -10.33 -59.12 1.31
C SER A 4 -10.16 -58.95 -0.20
N ARG A 5 -11.13 -58.34 -0.90
CA ARG A 5 -11.03 -57.98 -2.33
C ARG A 5 -11.00 -56.46 -2.54
N GLN A 6 -9.99 -56.03 -3.29
CA GLN A 6 -9.84 -54.72 -3.94
C GLN A 6 -10.70 -54.63 -5.21
N HIS A 7 -11.03 -53.40 -5.62
CA HIS A 7 -11.32 -53.09 -7.02
C HIS A 7 -10.75 -51.74 -7.48
N ASN A 8 -10.20 -51.79 -8.70
CA ASN A 8 -9.44 -50.80 -9.48
C ASN A 8 -10.33 -49.83 -10.28
N LEU A 9 -9.74 -48.71 -10.75
CA LEU A 9 -9.90 -48.10 -12.09
C LEU A 9 -8.86 -46.95 -12.22
N ALA A 10 -7.71 -47.14 -12.89
CA ALA A 10 -7.39 -47.04 -14.33
C ALA A 10 -7.35 -45.60 -14.90
N ILE A 11 -6.13 -45.09 -15.16
CA ILE A 11 -5.82 -43.84 -15.87
C ILE A 11 -5.15 -44.19 -17.20
N GLN A 12 -5.66 -43.63 -18.31
CA GLN A 12 -5.04 -43.68 -19.63
C GLN A 12 -3.98 -42.58 -19.78
N THR A 13 -2.79 -42.96 -20.22
CA THR A 13 -1.70 -42.06 -20.63
C THR A 13 -1.59 -42.03 -22.15
N ASN A 14 -1.41 -40.83 -22.71
CA ASN A 14 -0.99 -40.63 -24.10
C ASN A 14 0.30 -39.81 -24.11
N THR A 15 1.35 -40.40 -24.68
CA THR A 15 2.70 -39.86 -24.88
C THR A 15 2.81 -39.19 -26.25
N LEU A 16 3.67 -38.16 -26.40
CA LEU A 16 4.35 -37.82 -27.67
C LEU A 16 5.61 -36.94 -27.42
N ASN A 17 6.60 -37.15 -28.29
CA ASN A 17 8.06 -36.94 -28.23
C ASN A 17 8.57 -35.49 -28.50
N VAL A 18 9.64 -34.98 -27.83
CA VAL A 18 11.11 -34.91 -28.17
C VAL A 18 11.58 -33.82 -29.15
N ASN A 19 12.53 -32.96 -28.71
CA ASN A 19 13.78 -32.50 -29.37
C ASN A 19 14.46 -31.38 -28.51
N LYS A 20 15.65 -31.54 -27.88
CA LYS A 20 17.07 -31.45 -28.33
C LYS A 20 17.51 -30.10 -28.94
N TYR A 21 18.51 -29.42 -28.34
CA TYR A 21 19.61 -28.55 -28.89
C TYR A 21 20.33 -27.85 -27.67
N SER A 22 21.52 -28.25 -27.18
CA SER A 22 22.93 -27.95 -27.54
C SER A 22 23.43 -26.50 -27.31
N GLU A 23 24.40 -26.33 -26.39
CA GLU A 23 25.25 -25.14 -26.14
C GLU A 23 26.28 -24.88 -27.28
N PRO A 24 26.87 -23.67 -27.32
CA PRO A 24 28.31 -23.57 -26.97
C PRO A 24 28.82 -22.22 -26.41
N GLY A 25 29.99 -22.24 -25.75
CA GLY A 25 31.10 -21.32 -26.08
C GLY A 25 31.59 -20.34 -25.00
N GLN A 26 32.73 -20.68 -24.36
CA GLN A 26 33.64 -19.78 -23.64
C GLN A 26 34.51 -18.97 -24.60
N ASP A 27 34.99 -17.80 -24.18
CA ASP A 27 36.31 -17.27 -24.57
C ASP A 27 36.88 -16.32 -23.48
N GLU A 28 38.16 -16.54 -23.19
CA GLU A 28 39.05 -15.83 -22.27
C GLU A 28 39.52 -14.47 -22.84
N TYR A 29 39.99 -13.54 -22.00
CA TYR A 29 41.27 -12.82 -22.22
C TYR A 29 41.72 -12.04 -20.97
N SER A 30 42.74 -12.63 -20.34
CA SER A 30 43.88 -12.14 -19.55
C SER A 30 44.18 -10.64 -19.29
N THR A 31 44.44 -10.36 -18.00
CA THR A 31 45.64 -9.72 -17.38
C THR A 31 46.14 -8.31 -17.80
N ASN A 32 46.27 -7.39 -16.84
CA ASN A 32 47.58 -6.99 -16.29
C ASN A 32 47.50 -6.02 -15.07
N SER A 33 48.43 -6.26 -14.15
CA SER A 33 48.85 -5.53 -12.94
C SER A 33 49.43 -4.12 -13.26
N THR A 34 49.58 -3.14 -12.35
CA THR A 34 50.38 -3.09 -11.11
C THR A 34 50.11 -1.81 -10.27
N ASN A 35 50.44 -1.91 -8.97
CA ASN A 35 50.49 -0.90 -7.89
C ASN A 35 51.22 0.43 -8.20
N ASP A 36 50.84 1.52 -7.52
CA ASP A 36 51.68 2.15 -6.48
C ASP A 36 50.99 3.29 -5.69
N GLN A 37 51.43 3.44 -4.44
CA GLN A 37 50.88 4.27 -3.35
C GLN A 37 51.58 5.64 -3.17
N GLN A 38 50.83 6.60 -2.58
CA GLN A 38 51.26 7.73 -1.70
C GLN A 38 52.07 8.91 -2.33
N THR A 39 51.99 10.22 -1.99
CA THR A 39 51.43 11.05 -0.89
C THR A 39 51.53 12.57 -1.21
N SER A 40 50.73 13.41 -0.50
CA SER A 40 50.88 14.88 -0.22
C SER A 40 50.65 15.90 -1.36
N THR A 41 49.97 17.06 -1.26
CA THR A 41 49.54 17.97 -0.16
C THR A 41 48.39 18.90 -0.66
N PRO A 42 47.53 19.49 0.20
CA PRO A 42 46.30 20.17 -0.20
C PRO A 42 46.37 21.72 -0.07
N THR A 43 46.78 22.43 -1.12
CA THR A 43 46.73 23.92 -1.08
C THR A 43 46.53 24.58 -2.44
N LYS A 44 45.61 24.05 -3.27
CA LYS A 44 45.21 24.72 -4.52
C LYS A 44 43.72 24.62 -4.90
N LEU A 45 42.88 23.99 -4.07
CA LEU A 45 41.47 23.73 -4.39
C LEU A 45 40.46 24.61 -3.63
N ILE A 46 40.91 25.69 -2.98
CA ILE A 46 40.05 26.57 -2.16
C ILE A 46 39.80 27.94 -2.83
N LYS A 47 40.51 28.31 -3.92
CA LYS A 47 40.30 29.61 -4.59
C LYS A 47 39.39 29.59 -5.82
N ASP A 48 39.00 28.42 -6.33
CA ASP A 48 38.07 28.32 -7.48
C ASP A 48 36.63 27.92 -7.09
N LYS A 49 36.32 27.82 -5.79
CA LYS A 49 34.97 27.41 -5.31
C LYS A 49 34.06 28.56 -4.86
N GLU A 50 34.47 29.83 -4.92
CA GLU A 50 33.63 30.96 -4.48
C GLU A 50 33.02 31.84 -5.58
N LEU A 51 33.13 31.47 -6.87
CA LEU A 51 32.54 32.26 -7.97
C LEU A 51 31.62 31.49 -8.93
N LYS A 52 30.96 30.44 -8.43
CA LYS A 52 29.72 29.93 -9.04
C LYS A 52 28.56 30.12 -8.08
N LYS A 53 28.17 31.39 -7.89
CA LYS A 53 26.78 31.72 -7.54
C LYS A 53 25.91 31.07 -8.62
N ASN A 54 25.21 29.99 -8.27
CA ASN A 54 24.12 29.46 -9.06
C ASN A 54 23.12 30.61 -9.29
N LYS A 55 23.22 31.27 -10.45
CA LYS A 55 22.15 32.08 -10.99
C LYS A 55 21.00 31.10 -11.19
N ILE A 56 20.00 31.19 -10.33
CA ILE A 56 18.68 30.61 -10.59
C ILE A 56 18.23 31.21 -11.91
N THR A 57 18.32 30.43 -12.99
CA THR A 57 17.84 30.82 -14.30
C THR A 57 16.32 30.76 -14.26
N VAL A 58 15.73 31.93 -14.05
CA VAL A 58 14.32 32.22 -14.23
C VAL A 58 13.84 31.61 -15.56
N SER A 59 12.66 30.97 -15.47
CA SER A 59 11.87 30.39 -16.56
C SER A 59 12.13 30.97 -17.96
N ARG A 60 12.41 30.10 -18.93
CA ARG A 60 12.46 30.44 -20.37
C ARG A 60 11.09 30.80 -20.97
N ASN A 61 9.99 30.56 -20.26
CA ASN A 61 8.65 30.83 -20.77
C ASN A 61 8.20 32.25 -20.38
N TYR A 62 7.99 33.12 -21.38
CA TYR A 62 7.58 34.51 -21.19
C TYR A 62 6.23 34.66 -20.46
N LEU A 63 5.39 33.62 -20.47
CA LEU A 63 4.13 33.58 -19.71
C LEU A 63 4.34 33.43 -18.20
N LEU A 64 5.49 32.89 -17.79
CA LEU A 64 5.89 32.67 -16.39
C LEU A 64 6.66 33.86 -15.80
N MET A 65 7.10 34.82 -16.63
CA MET A 65 7.89 35.97 -16.17
C MET A 65 7.04 36.96 -15.37
N ASP A 66 7.60 37.44 -14.26
CA ASP A 66 6.98 38.50 -13.45
C ASP A 66 7.17 39.88 -14.10
N LYS A 67 6.56 40.92 -13.51
CA LYS A 67 6.63 42.29 -14.06
C LYS A 67 8.07 42.81 -14.11
N VAL A 68 8.89 42.47 -13.12
CA VAL A 68 10.28 42.91 -12.99
C VAL A 68 11.19 42.20 -13.99
N GLU A 69 10.92 40.93 -14.27
CA GLU A 69 11.62 40.11 -15.26
C GLU A 69 11.30 40.53 -16.69
N LEU A 70 10.06 40.93 -16.97
CA LEU A 70 9.68 41.52 -18.26
C LEU A 70 10.39 42.87 -18.49
N GLU A 71 10.45 43.72 -17.46
CA GLU A 71 11.18 44.99 -17.50
C GLU A 71 12.69 44.76 -17.74
N LYS A 72 13.28 43.75 -17.09
CA LYS A 72 14.68 43.34 -17.27
C LYS A 72 14.99 42.80 -18.67
N ASN A 73 14.00 42.25 -19.37
CA ASN A 73 14.10 41.83 -20.76
C ASN A 73 13.79 42.96 -21.77
N GLY A 74 13.73 44.21 -21.31
CA GLY A 74 13.55 45.40 -22.16
C GLY A 74 12.10 45.64 -22.61
N ILE A 75 11.11 45.04 -21.93
CA ILE A 75 9.68 45.30 -22.15
C ILE A 75 9.24 46.33 -21.11
N ILE A 76 9.30 47.62 -21.49
CA ILE A 76 9.07 48.77 -20.59
C ILE A 76 7.98 49.68 -21.19
N GLY A 77 7.30 50.45 -20.34
CA GLY A 77 6.34 51.47 -20.76
C GLY A 77 5.04 50.89 -21.33
N TRP A 78 4.55 51.45 -22.45
CA TRP A 78 3.27 51.01 -23.04
C TRP A 78 3.28 49.54 -23.51
N LYS A 79 4.45 49.00 -23.86
CA LYS A 79 4.60 47.58 -24.24
C LYS A 79 4.37 46.63 -23.06
N LEU A 80 4.71 47.07 -21.85
CA LEU A 80 4.43 46.31 -20.64
C LEU A 80 2.92 46.28 -20.35
N ASN A 81 2.23 47.40 -20.54
CA ASN A 81 0.78 47.45 -20.39
C ASN A 81 0.07 46.56 -21.43
N LEU A 82 0.56 46.56 -22.68
CA LEU A 82 0.08 45.64 -23.72
C LEU A 82 0.35 44.17 -23.36
N ALA A 83 1.55 43.84 -22.90
CA ALA A 83 1.90 42.49 -22.44
C ALA A 83 1.01 42.02 -21.28
N MET A 84 0.67 42.91 -20.35
CA MET A 84 -0.24 42.61 -19.24
C MET A 84 -1.69 42.41 -19.70
N LEU A 85 -2.16 43.22 -20.66
CA LEU A 85 -3.49 43.08 -21.26
C LEU A 85 -3.64 41.74 -21.99
N LEU A 86 -2.67 41.39 -22.85
CA LEU A 86 -2.63 40.13 -23.58
C LEU A 86 -2.47 38.90 -22.67
N ARG A 87 -1.98 39.09 -21.44
CA ARG A 87 -1.91 38.04 -20.40
C ARG A 87 -3.16 37.96 -19.53
N SER A 88 -4.12 38.88 -19.66
CA SER A 88 -5.30 38.93 -18.79
C SER A 88 -6.25 37.75 -19.01
N LYS A 89 -6.94 37.32 -17.94
CA LYS A 89 -7.93 36.22 -18.00
C LYS A 89 -9.09 36.54 -18.96
N ALA A 90 -9.49 37.82 -19.02
CA ALA A 90 -10.55 38.28 -19.91
C ALA A 90 -10.15 38.13 -21.39
N TYR A 91 -8.91 38.49 -21.74
CA TYR A 91 -8.37 38.33 -23.08
C TYR A 91 -8.27 36.85 -23.49
N ASP A 92 -7.75 35.99 -22.61
CA ASP A 92 -7.67 34.54 -22.89
C ASP A 92 -9.07 33.93 -23.11
N LEU A 93 -10.04 34.30 -22.27
CA LEU A 93 -11.40 33.80 -22.36
C LEU A 93 -12.06 34.24 -23.68
N LEU A 94 -11.88 35.51 -24.07
CA LEU A 94 -12.36 36.04 -25.34
C LEU A 94 -11.80 35.23 -26.53
N MET A 95 -10.50 34.96 -26.54
CA MET A 95 -9.87 34.21 -27.62
C MET A 95 -10.31 32.73 -27.66
N ILE A 96 -10.50 32.10 -26.50
CA ILE A 96 -11.02 30.72 -26.42
C ILE A 96 -12.45 30.65 -26.95
N ILE A 97 -13.31 31.59 -26.54
CA ILE A 97 -14.69 31.67 -27.04
C ILE A 97 -14.68 31.83 -28.56
N LEU A 98 -13.84 32.72 -29.10
CA LEU A 98 -13.71 32.92 -30.53
C LEU A 98 -13.29 31.65 -31.27
N ILE A 99 -12.29 30.91 -30.76
CA ILE A 99 -11.81 29.65 -31.36
C ILE A 99 -12.90 28.56 -31.34
N VAL A 100 -13.62 28.43 -30.22
CA VAL A 100 -14.70 27.44 -30.06
C VAL A 100 -15.86 27.77 -30.99
N LEU A 101 -16.31 29.02 -31.03
CA LEU A 101 -17.37 29.47 -31.95
C LEU A 101 -16.98 29.23 -33.41
N TYR A 102 -15.73 29.53 -33.77
CA TYR A 102 -15.23 29.29 -35.12
C TYR A 102 -15.15 27.81 -35.46
N THR A 103 -14.74 26.96 -34.52
CA THR A 103 -14.68 25.51 -34.71
C THR A 103 -16.09 24.93 -34.92
N ILE A 104 -17.06 25.36 -34.12
CA ILE A 104 -18.48 25.00 -34.30
C ILE A 104 -18.98 25.45 -35.68
N LEU A 105 -18.66 26.68 -36.09
CA LEU A 105 -19.03 27.22 -37.40
C LEU A 105 -18.45 26.38 -38.56
N ILE A 106 -17.21 25.91 -38.46
CA ILE A 106 -16.60 24.99 -39.44
C ILE A 106 -17.36 23.66 -39.48
N PHE A 107 -17.70 23.09 -38.33
CA PHE A 107 -18.46 21.83 -38.26
C PHE A 107 -19.85 21.98 -38.87
N ILE A 108 -20.54 23.10 -38.62
CA ILE A 108 -21.83 23.43 -39.25
C ILE A 108 -21.66 23.52 -40.77
N TYR A 109 -20.64 24.23 -41.24
CA TYR A 109 -20.36 24.32 -42.68
C TYR A 109 -20.17 22.95 -43.32
N PHE A 110 -19.41 22.05 -42.69
CA PHE A 110 -19.24 20.70 -43.20
C PHE A 110 -20.51 19.86 -43.16
N ALA A 111 -21.31 19.98 -42.09
CA ALA A 111 -22.54 19.20 -41.93
C ALA A 111 -23.65 19.62 -42.92
N PHE A 112 -23.64 20.89 -43.35
CA PHE A 112 -24.68 21.47 -44.21
C PHE A 112 -24.16 22.00 -45.56
N ALA A 113 -22.93 21.61 -45.95
CA ALA A 113 -22.26 22.08 -47.16
C ALA A 113 -23.11 21.86 -48.42
N ASP A 114 -23.72 20.69 -48.55
CA ASP A 114 -24.46 20.28 -49.74
C ASP A 114 -25.90 20.81 -49.81
N THR A 115 -26.43 21.34 -48.70
CA THR A 115 -27.86 21.75 -48.58
C THR A 115 -28.06 23.24 -48.42
N TYR A 116 -27.28 23.92 -47.57
CA TYR A 116 -27.49 25.33 -47.22
C TYR A 116 -26.52 26.28 -47.93
N PHE A 117 -25.33 25.76 -48.28
CA PHE A 117 -24.27 26.53 -48.94
C PHE A 117 -24.19 26.25 -50.45
N SER A 118 -25.25 25.75 -51.07
CA SER A 118 -25.37 25.60 -52.53
C SER A 118 -25.65 26.93 -53.25
N ASP A 119 -26.13 27.95 -52.51
CA ASP A 119 -26.32 29.32 -52.97
C ASP A 119 -24.99 30.11 -52.86
N GLU A 120 -24.55 30.73 -53.96
CA GLU A 120 -23.33 31.53 -54.02
C GLU A 120 -23.30 32.64 -52.96
N SER A 121 -24.46 33.23 -52.63
CA SER A 121 -24.55 34.29 -51.63
C SER A 121 -24.16 33.83 -50.23
N ASN A 122 -24.56 32.63 -49.82
CA ASN A 122 -24.25 32.05 -48.52
C ASN A 122 -22.77 31.64 -48.41
N GLN A 123 -22.16 31.21 -49.53
CA GLN A 123 -20.72 30.91 -49.58
C GLN A 123 -19.87 32.17 -49.39
N VAL A 124 -20.26 33.28 -50.03
CA VAL A 124 -19.57 34.57 -49.88
C VAL A 124 -19.65 35.08 -48.44
N VAL A 125 -20.82 34.98 -47.79
CA VAL A 125 -20.99 35.38 -46.38
C VAL A 125 -20.08 34.54 -45.47
N PHE A 126 -20.03 33.24 -45.67
CA PHE A 126 -19.16 32.35 -44.89
C PHE A 126 -17.67 32.70 -45.07
N TYR A 127 -17.26 32.97 -46.31
CA TYR A 127 -15.88 33.38 -46.63
C TYR A 127 -15.50 34.69 -45.94
N ILE A 128 -16.39 35.69 -45.91
CA ILE A 128 -16.17 36.95 -45.21
C ILE A 128 -15.99 36.72 -43.70
N ILE A 129 -16.79 35.84 -43.09
CA ILE A 129 -16.68 35.50 -41.67
C ILE A 129 -15.33 34.79 -41.40
N GLU A 130 -14.95 33.84 -42.26
CA GLU A 130 -13.66 33.14 -42.14
C GLU A 130 -12.47 34.11 -42.25
N LEU A 131 -12.50 35.02 -43.23
CA LEU A 131 -11.47 36.04 -43.43
C LEU A 131 -11.40 37.00 -42.22
N SER A 132 -12.54 37.39 -41.68
CA SER A 132 -12.63 38.28 -40.51
C SER A 132 -11.99 37.65 -39.27
N ILE A 133 -12.30 36.37 -39.01
CA ILE A 133 -11.74 35.63 -37.86
C ILE A 133 -10.25 35.38 -38.06
N LEU A 134 -9.81 35.05 -39.28
CA LEU A 134 -8.39 34.92 -39.61
C LEU A 134 -7.65 36.25 -39.40
N GLY A 135 -8.26 37.37 -39.78
CA GLY A 135 -7.75 38.72 -39.50
C GLY A 135 -7.55 38.97 -38.02
N ILE A 136 -8.48 38.57 -37.16
CA ILE A 136 -8.35 38.68 -35.70
C ILE A 136 -7.14 37.88 -35.17
N PHE A 137 -6.91 36.67 -35.67
CA PHE A 137 -5.74 35.88 -35.28
C PHE A 137 -4.41 36.47 -35.77
N CYS A 138 -4.38 37.03 -36.98
CA CYS A 138 -3.22 37.77 -37.47
C CYS A 138 -2.90 38.98 -36.58
N VAL A 139 -3.94 39.72 -36.17
CA VAL A 139 -3.81 40.84 -35.23
C VAL A 139 -3.33 40.36 -33.86
N GLU A 140 -3.88 39.26 -33.33
CA GLU A 140 -3.41 38.66 -32.07
C GLU A 140 -1.91 38.37 -32.11
N ILE A 141 -1.44 37.67 -33.15
CA ILE A 141 -0.01 37.36 -33.32
C ILE A 141 0.81 38.63 -33.44
N GLY A 142 0.36 39.60 -34.23
CA GLY A 142 1.01 40.90 -34.38
C GLY A 142 1.17 41.62 -33.03
N LEU A 143 0.11 41.67 -32.22
CA LEU A 143 0.14 42.26 -30.88
C LEU A 143 1.12 41.52 -29.95
N HIS A 144 1.17 40.18 -30.01
CA HIS A 144 2.11 39.39 -29.21
C HIS A 144 3.57 39.57 -29.65
N LEU A 145 3.83 39.67 -30.96
CA LEU A 145 5.17 39.98 -31.49
C LEU A 145 5.62 41.39 -31.11
N ILE A 146 4.72 42.37 -31.12
CA ILE A 146 5.00 43.74 -30.70
C ILE A 146 5.29 43.79 -29.19
N ALA A 147 4.53 43.05 -28.38
CA ALA A 147 4.66 43.03 -26.92
C ALA A 147 5.90 42.26 -26.45
N PHE A 148 6.15 41.06 -26.99
CA PHE A 148 7.15 40.12 -26.48
C PHE A 148 8.36 39.89 -27.40
N LYS A 149 8.34 40.41 -28.64
CA LYS A 149 9.44 40.30 -29.61
C LYS A 149 9.93 38.84 -29.79
N SER A 150 11.24 38.62 -29.67
CA SER A 150 11.88 37.31 -29.84
C SER A 150 11.54 36.32 -28.73
N LEU A 151 10.98 36.76 -27.58
CA LEU A 151 10.52 35.84 -26.54
C LEU A 151 9.27 35.07 -26.97
N TYR A 152 8.41 35.68 -27.80
CA TYR A 152 7.23 35.01 -28.35
C TYR A 152 7.62 33.84 -29.26
N LEU A 153 8.62 34.07 -30.12
CA LEU A 153 9.11 33.11 -31.11
C LEU A 153 9.99 31.99 -30.53
N LYS A 154 10.35 32.04 -29.23
CA LYS A 154 11.10 30.95 -28.58
C LYS A 154 10.24 29.77 -28.16
N ASP A 155 8.92 29.95 -28.15
CA ASP A 155 7.97 28.90 -27.82
C ASP A 155 7.53 28.16 -29.09
N PHE A 156 7.75 26.85 -29.10
CA PHE A 156 7.40 25.96 -30.21
C PHE A 156 5.93 26.12 -30.64
N TRP A 157 5.02 26.25 -29.67
CA TRP A 157 3.59 26.39 -29.96
C TRP A 157 3.25 27.71 -30.65
N ASN A 158 3.99 28.78 -30.38
CA ASN A 158 3.77 30.06 -31.05
C ASN A 158 4.28 30.06 -32.50
N ILE A 159 5.37 29.33 -32.77
CA ILE A 159 5.86 29.10 -34.13
C ILE A 159 4.87 28.24 -34.92
N PHE A 160 4.36 27.18 -34.29
CA PHE A 160 3.37 26.30 -34.91
C PHE A 160 2.09 27.04 -35.29
N ASP A 161 1.59 27.93 -34.42
CA ASP A 161 0.41 28.74 -34.69
C ASP A 161 0.65 29.77 -35.80
N LEU A 162 1.83 30.40 -35.82
CA LEU A 162 2.24 31.28 -36.91
C LEU A 162 2.25 30.52 -38.24
N PHE A 163 2.74 29.28 -38.26
CA PHE A 163 2.72 28.42 -39.44
C PHE A 163 1.30 28.11 -39.89
N ILE A 164 0.39 27.72 -38.99
CA ILE A 164 -1.02 27.43 -39.32
C ILE A 164 -1.72 28.65 -39.92
N ILE A 165 -1.47 29.84 -39.36
CA ILE A 165 -2.11 31.09 -39.82
C ILE A 165 -1.55 31.54 -41.16
N ILE A 166 -0.23 31.46 -41.37
CA ILE A 166 0.39 31.73 -42.67
C ILE A 166 -0.12 30.75 -43.73
N LEU A 167 -0.15 29.46 -43.41
CA LEU A 167 -0.67 28.44 -44.31
C LEU A 167 -2.13 28.71 -44.67
N SER A 168 -2.95 29.09 -43.68
CA SER A 168 -4.35 29.47 -43.88
C SER A 168 -4.49 30.68 -44.81
N LEU A 169 -3.66 31.72 -44.62
CA LEU A 169 -3.68 32.92 -45.46
C LEU A 169 -3.24 32.61 -46.90
N THR A 170 -2.23 31.77 -47.08
CA THR A 170 -1.76 31.33 -48.39
C THR A 170 -2.86 30.62 -49.17
N PHE A 171 -3.61 29.71 -48.53
CA PHE A 171 -4.73 29.04 -49.19
C PHE A 171 -5.86 30.01 -49.57
N VAL A 172 -6.16 30.99 -48.72
CA VAL A 172 -7.15 32.04 -49.01
C VAL A 172 -6.71 32.91 -50.20
N LEU A 173 -5.42 33.26 -50.28
CA LEU A 173 -4.88 34.04 -51.40
C LEU A 173 -4.84 33.24 -52.71
N LEU A 174 -4.48 31.96 -52.65
CA LEU A 174 -4.52 31.09 -53.84
C LEU A 174 -5.93 30.98 -54.41
N ASP A 175 -6.96 30.96 -53.56
CA ASP A 175 -8.38 30.92 -53.95
C ASP A 175 -8.80 32.18 -54.73
N ILE A 176 -8.27 33.36 -54.35
CA ILE A 176 -8.60 34.64 -54.99
C ILE A 176 -7.91 34.79 -56.35
N PHE A 177 -6.70 34.25 -56.50
CA PHE A 177 -5.82 34.57 -57.63
C PHE A 177 -5.63 33.44 -58.66
N VAL A 178 -6.13 32.22 -58.40
CA VAL A 178 -5.90 31.06 -59.27
C VAL A 178 -7.22 30.41 -59.72
N GLU A 179 -7.76 30.86 -60.85
CA GLU A 179 -8.87 30.19 -61.54
C GLU A 179 -8.34 28.98 -62.34
N ASN A 180 -8.38 27.78 -61.77
CA ASN A 180 -7.98 26.56 -62.51
C ASN A 180 -8.80 25.34 -62.06
N SER A 181 -9.44 24.64 -62.99
CA SER A 181 -10.30 23.47 -62.72
C SER A 181 -9.59 22.25 -62.10
N VAL A 182 -8.25 22.27 -62.04
CA VAL A 182 -7.43 21.23 -61.39
C VAL A 182 -7.35 21.46 -59.86
N LEU A 183 -7.62 22.67 -59.37
CA LEU A 183 -7.61 23.00 -57.94
C LEU A 183 -8.90 22.63 -57.19
N ASP A 184 -9.96 22.20 -57.88
CA ASP A 184 -11.20 21.73 -57.23
C ASP A 184 -10.99 20.50 -56.34
N GLY A 185 -10.00 19.66 -56.64
CA GLY A 185 -9.57 18.57 -55.75
C GLY A 185 -8.87 19.05 -54.47
N ILE A 186 -8.19 20.20 -54.54
CA ILE A 186 -7.51 20.85 -53.42
C ILE A 186 -8.54 21.55 -52.49
N LEU A 187 -9.75 21.86 -52.98
CA LEU A 187 -10.85 22.40 -52.16
C LEU A 187 -11.38 21.43 -51.09
N LYS A 188 -11.16 20.12 -51.21
CA LYS A 188 -11.44 19.14 -50.14
C LYS A 188 -10.35 19.13 -49.06
N ILE A 189 -9.10 19.35 -49.46
CA ILE A 189 -7.94 19.48 -48.56
C ILE A 189 -8.04 20.76 -47.72
N ARG A 190 -8.64 21.83 -48.26
CA ARG A 190 -9.00 23.09 -47.55
C ARG A 190 -9.74 22.84 -46.24
N GLY A 191 -10.69 21.91 -46.26
CA GLY A 191 -11.48 21.55 -45.10
C GLY A 191 -10.68 20.89 -43.97
N ILE A 192 -9.66 20.10 -44.33
CA ILE A 192 -8.78 19.40 -43.39
C ILE A 192 -7.84 20.41 -42.70
N PHE A 193 -7.35 21.42 -43.42
CA PHE A 193 -6.53 22.47 -42.82
C PHE A 193 -7.32 23.40 -41.89
N ARG A 194 -8.63 23.59 -42.11
CA ARG A 194 -9.52 24.28 -41.15
C ARG A 194 -9.60 23.55 -39.81
N LEU A 195 -9.54 22.21 -39.81
CA LEU A 195 -9.52 21.39 -38.59
C LEU A 195 -8.20 21.52 -37.81
N LEU A 196 -7.08 21.91 -38.45
CA LEU A 196 -5.84 22.18 -37.71
C LEU A 196 -5.97 23.35 -36.75
N ARG A 197 -6.97 24.23 -36.93
CA ARG A 197 -7.22 25.34 -36.01
C ARG A 197 -7.76 24.88 -34.65
N VAL A 198 -8.21 23.62 -34.51
CA VAL A 198 -8.51 23.00 -33.21
C VAL A 198 -7.25 22.89 -32.35
N PHE A 199 -6.06 22.77 -32.94
CA PHE A 199 -4.80 22.78 -32.17
C PHE A 199 -4.52 24.15 -31.53
N LEU A 200 -5.07 25.25 -32.05
CA LEU A 200 -5.00 26.58 -31.41
C LEU A 200 -5.73 26.55 -30.04
N LEU A 201 -6.84 25.79 -29.94
CA LEU A 201 -7.56 25.56 -28.68
C LEU A 201 -6.71 24.74 -27.70
N VAL A 202 -6.08 23.67 -28.18
CA VAL A 202 -5.18 22.82 -27.38
C VAL A 202 -4.03 23.65 -26.80
N ARG A 203 -3.43 24.55 -27.59
CA ARG A 203 -2.42 25.51 -27.11
C ARG A 203 -2.99 26.43 -26.02
N LYS A 204 -4.13 27.09 -26.25
CA LYS A 204 -4.74 28.00 -25.26
C LYS A 204 -5.09 27.28 -23.95
N LEU A 205 -5.53 26.02 -24.01
CA LEU A 205 -5.74 25.17 -22.83
C LEU A 205 -4.42 24.87 -22.09
N ASN A 206 -3.34 24.60 -22.82
CA ASN A 206 -2.01 24.45 -22.23
C ASN A 206 -1.50 25.76 -21.59
N THR A 207 -1.73 26.91 -22.21
CA THR A 207 -1.44 28.23 -21.61
C THR A 207 -2.20 28.45 -20.30
N LEU A 208 -3.48 28.05 -20.23
CA LEU A 208 -4.27 28.11 -18.99
C LEU A 208 -3.72 27.18 -17.90
N ARG A 209 -3.29 25.96 -18.26
CA ARG A 209 -2.62 25.03 -17.32
C ARG A 209 -1.34 25.64 -16.73
N VAL A 210 -0.51 26.25 -17.57
CA VAL A 210 0.72 26.94 -17.13
C VAL A 210 0.39 28.15 -16.24
N LYS A 211 -0.61 28.97 -16.58
CA LYS A 211 -1.06 30.09 -15.74
C LYS A 211 -1.64 29.64 -14.39
N ARG A 212 -2.32 28.48 -14.35
CA ARG A 212 -2.78 27.85 -13.09
C ARG A 212 -1.60 27.43 -12.21
N GLN A 213 -0.52 26.90 -12.80
CA GLN A 213 0.71 26.58 -12.06
C GLN A 213 1.39 27.84 -11.49
N ILE A 214 1.39 28.98 -12.20
CA ILE A 214 1.88 30.26 -11.66
C ILE A 214 1.05 30.71 -10.46
N GLN A 215 -0.28 30.68 -10.59
CA GLN A 215 -1.18 31.12 -9.54
C GLN A 215 -1.01 30.25 -8.28
N LEU A 216 -0.80 28.94 -8.45
CA LEU A 216 -0.49 28.02 -7.35
C LEU A 216 0.85 28.37 -6.68
N ARG A 217 1.92 28.66 -7.44
CA ARG A 217 3.22 29.11 -6.90
C ARG A 217 3.13 30.43 -6.12
N GLN A 218 2.33 31.39 -6.60
CA GLN A 218 2.09 32.65 -5.90
C GLN A 218 1.30 32.47 -4.60
N LEU A 219 0.36 31.51 -4.57
CA LEU A 219 -0.35 31.13 -3.33
C LEU A 219 0.57 30.41 -2.33
N THR A 220 1.54 29.63 -2.82
CA THR A 220 2.56 29.00 -1.95
C THR A 220 3.50 30.02 -1.32
N ALA A 221 3.83 31.11 -2.04
CA ALA A 221 4.64 32.22 -1.51
C ALA A 221 3.95 32.97 -0.36
N ASN A 222 2.61 32.88 -0.26
CA ASN A 222 1.80 33.47 0.81
C ASN A 222 1.54 32.50 1.99
N GLY A 223 2.30 31.40 2.10
CA GLY A 223 2.43 30.65 3.35
C GLY A 223 1.42 29.51 3.61
N TYR A 224 0.55 29.17 2.65
CA TYR A 224 -0.33 28.01 2.78
C TYR A 224 -0.03 26.98 1.67
N ASP A 225 0.86 26.03 1.96
CA ASP A 225 1.08 24.88 1.10
C ASP A 225 0.01 23.81 1.39
N LEU A 226 -1.05 23.79 0.59
CA LEU A 226 -2.15 22.82 0.69
C LEU A 226 -1.88 21.53 -0.08
N ARG A 227 -0.71 21.39 -0.71
CA ARG A 227 -0.34 20.17 -1.42
C ARG A 227 -0.07 19.06 -0.41
N SER A 228 -0.45 17.85 -0.77
CA SER A 228 -0.06 16.69 0.01
C SER A 228 1.48 16.53 -0.03
N PRO A 229 2.10 15.97 1.02
CA PRO A 229 3.51 15.64 1.00
C PRO A 229 3.90 14.81 -0.23
N LEU A 230 3.01 13.91 -0.68
CA LEU A 230 3.16 13.11 -1.89
C LEU A 230 3.28 13.97 -3.16
N GLU A 231 2.36 14.92 -3.35
CA GLU A 231 2.40 15.86 -4.48
C GLU A 231 3.69 16.69 -4.49
N ARG A 232 4.20 17.02 -3.30
CA ARG A 232 5.46 17.76 -3.15
C ARG A 232 6.68 16.90 -3.50
N VAL A 233 6.70 15.64 -3.08
CA VAL A 233 7.74 14.67 -3.48
C VAL A 233 7.70 14.44 -4.99
N LEU A 234 6.52 14.22 -5.57
CA LEU A 234 6.36 14.05 -7.01
C LEU A 234 6.79 15.30 -7.79
N GLU A 235 6.50 16.50 -7.30
CA GLU A 235 6.99 17.74 -7.93
C GLU A 235 8.51 17.84 -7.88
N ILE A 236 9.15 17.49 -6.75
CA ILE A 236 10.61 17.47 -6.63
C ILE A 236 11.21 16.47 -7.61
N LEU A 237 10.69 15.24 -7.68
CA LEU A 237 11.18 14.20 -8.57
C LEU A 237 11.00 14.57 -10.05
N ASN A 238 9.83 15.12 -10.42
CA ASN A 238 9.61 15.62 -11.78
C ASN A 238 10.54 16.81 -12.09
N GLY A 239 10.73 17.71 -11.13
CA GLY A 239 11.64 18.85 -11.28
C GLY A 239 13.10 18.44 -11.43
N LEU A 240 13.55 17.39 -10.75
CA LEU A 240 14.88 16.80 -10.91
C LEU A 240 15.02 16.14 -12.28
N ARG A 241 14.05 15.33 -12.70
CA ARG A 241 14.05 14.69 -14.03
C ARG A 241 14.16 15.73 -15.15
N ASP A 242 13.39 16.81 -15.04
CA ASP A 242 13.34 17.86 -16.07
C ASP A 242 14.62 18.73 -16.11
N GLN A 243 15.51 18.60 -15.13
CA GLN A 243 16.80 19.29 -15.05
C GLN A 243 17.98 18.47 -15.61
N LEU A 244 17.81 17.16 -15.82
CA LEU A 244 18.87 16.28 -16.32
C LEU A 244 18.88 16.26 -17.85
N ASP A 245 20.08 16.29 -18.44
CA ASP A 245 20.26 16.21 -19.90
C ASP A 245 20.01 14.79 -20.41
N ILE A 246 19.62 14.68 -21.70
CA ILE A 246 19.18 13.44 -22.37
C ILE A 246 20.25 12.31 -22.34
N GLU A 247 21.52 12.67 -22.14
CA GLU A 247 22.65 11.73 -22.06
C GLU A 247 22.64 10.86 -20.78
N GLU A 248 21.98 11.30 -19.69
CA GLU A 248 21.87 10.55 -18.43
C GLU A 248 20.65 9.60 -18.41
N THR A 249 20.57 8.73 -19.43
CA THR A 249 19.38 7.91 -19.71
C THR A 249 18.97 6.99 -18.56
N LYS A 250 19.94 6.47 -17.79
CA LYS A 250 19.67 5.58 -16.64
C LYS A 250 19.01 6.33 -15.48
N ILE A 251 19.50 7.53 -15.14
CA ILE A 251 18.97 8.32 -14.02
C ILE A 251 17.55 8.82 -14.34
N ILE A 252 17.32 9.19 -15.61
CA ILE A 252 15.97 9.57 -16.08
C ILE A 252 15.01 8.37 -16.01
N GLN A 253 15.47 7.16 -16.36
CA GLN A 253 14.67 5.94 -16.22
C GLN A 253 14.33 5.65 -14.75
N ASP A 254 15.31 5.73 -13.85
CA ASP A 254 15.14 5.50 -12.41
C ASP A 254 14.17 6.53 -11.79
N LEU A 255 14.30 7.81 -12.15
CA LEU A 255 13.38 8.86 -11.69
C LEU A 255 11.95 8.64 -12.20
N ASN A 256 11.79 8.23 -13.46
CA ASN A 256 10.46 7.91 -14.00
C ASN A 256 9.84 6.68 -13.32
N TYR A 257 10.65 5.69 -12.96
CA TYR A 257 10.19 4.55 -12.16
C TYR A 257 9.72 5.00 -10.77
N CYS A 258 10.53 5.80 -10.06
CA CYS A 258 10.13 6.36 -8.75
C CYS A 258 8.84 7.17 -8.85
N ILE A 259 8.72 8.06 -9.84
CA ILE A 259 7.51 8.86 -10.08
C ILE A 259 6.31 7.95 -10.31
N LYS A 260 6.46 6.91 -11.16
CA LYS A 260 5.40 5.95 -11.46
C LYS A 260 4.94 5.24 -10.18
N VAL A 261 5.85 4.58 -9.46
CA VAL A 261 5.55 3.79 -8.25
C VAL A 261 4.90 4.64 -7.16
N ILE A 262 5.41 5.86 -6.94
CA ILE A 262 4.86 6.79 -5.95
C ILE A 262 3.48 7.29 -6.39
N SER A 263 3.29 7.61 -7.68
CA SER A 263 2.01 8.09 -8.20
C SER A 263 0.93 7.01 -8.30
N SER A 264 1.32 5.74 -8.47
CA SER A 264 0.42 4.59 -8.50
C SER A 264 0.08 4.06 -7.12
N ASN A 265 0.62 4.66 -6.05
CA ASN A 265 0.45 4.22 -4.66
C ASN A 265 0.99 2.80 -4.39
N GLN A 266 1.92 2.32 -5.23
CA GLN A 266 2.47 0.96 -5.17
C GLN A 266 3.77 0.87 -4.39
N LEU A 267 4.16 1.94 -3.68
CA LEU A 267 5.46 2.04 -3.00
C LEU A 267 5.72 0.90 -2.01
N TYR A 268 4.65 0.37 -1.41
CA TYR A 268 4.71 -0.73 -0.45
C TYR A 268 3.94 -1.97 -0.91
N GLU A 269 3.44 -1.99 -2.15
CA GLU A 269 2.92 -3.23 -2.71
C GLU A 269 4.10 -4.20 -2.88
N ALA A 270 3.94 -5.46 -2.45
CA ALA A 270 4.98 -6.47 -2.63
C ALA A 270 5.19 -6.74 -4.13
N ASN A 271 6.22 -6.13 -4.71
CA ASN A 271 6.83 -6.59 -5.94
C ASN A 271 8.10 -7.36 -5.55
N LEU A 272 8.00 -8.69 -5.57
CA LEU A 272 9.17 -9.55 -5.41
C LEU A 272 9.91 -9.61 -6.76
N ASP A 273 10.76 -8.63 -7.04
CA ASP A 273 11.85 -8.83 -7.99
C ASP A 273 12.90 -9.70 -7.30
N PHE A 274 12.79 -11.02 -7.52
CA PHE A 274 13.71 -12.01 -6.95
C PHE A 274 15.08 -11.90 -7.61
N ASP A 275 16.09 -11.48 -6.85
CA ASP A 275 17.50 -11.60 -7.23
C ASP A 275 17.91 -13.08 -7.23
N GLY A 276 18.09 -13.64 -8.43
CA GLY A 276 19.09 -14.66 -8.78
C GLY A 276 19.12 -16.06 -8.15
N GLN A 277 18.44 -16.38 -7.05
CA GLN A 277 18.69 -17.65 -6.31
C GLN A 277 17.53 -18.66 -6.25
N LEU A 278 16.46 -18.48 -7.02
CA LEU A 278 15.42 -19.51 -7.20
C LEU A 278 15.41 -19.96 -8.66
N GLU A 279 16.11 -21.05 -8.96
CA GLU A 279 16.21 -21.63 -10.31
C GLU A 279 14.91 -22.31 -10.78
N ASN A 280 13.91 -22.51 -9.91
CA ASN A 280 12.72 -23.30 -10.23
C ASN A 280 11.45 -22.45 -10.45
N THR A 281 10.86 -22.57 -11.65
CA THR A 281 9.64 -21.84 -12.06
C THR A 281 8.39 -22.24 -11.27
N LYS A 282 8.38 -23.44 -10.68
CA LYS A 282 7.25 -23.94 -9.89
C LYS A 282 7.12 -23.24 -8.53
N ASP A 283 8.23 -22.96 -7.86
CA ASP A 283 8.23 -22.28 -6.55
C ASP A 283 7.85 -20.80 -6.70
N ARG A 284 8.21 -20.15 -7.81
CA ARG A 284 7.74 -18.79 -8.15
C ARG A 284 6.22 -18.68 -8.24
N ASN A 285 5.56 -19.65 -8.91
CA ASN A 285 4.10 -19.63 -9.09
C ASN A 285 3.36 -19.90 -7.77
N GLU A 286 3.91 -20.75 -6.90
CA GLU A 286 3.33 -21.03 -5.59
C GLU A 286 3.40 -19.81 -4.66
N VAL A 287 4.54 -19.10 -4.65
CA VAL A 287 4.69 -17.83 -3.93
C VAL A 287 3.77 -16.76 -4.50
N GLN A 288 3.61 -16.66 -5.82
CA GLN A 288 2.67 -15.75 -6.46
C GLN A 288 1.22 -16.05 -6.05
N MET A 289 0.84 -17.32 -5.91
CA MET A 289 -0.50 -17.72 -5.46
C MET A 289 -0.74 -17.39 -3.98
N LEU A 290 0.25 -17.62 -3.11
CA LEU A 290 0.21 -17.14 -1.72
C LEU A 290 -0.05 -15.63 -1.70
N LEU A 291 0.72 -14.86 -2.47
CA LEU A 291 0.57 -13.41 -2.57
C LEU A 291 -0.79 -12.99 -3.12
N GLN A 292 -1.31 -13.66 -4.15
CA GLN A 292 -2.62 -13.33 -4.75
C GLN A 292 -3.78 -13.64 -3.81
N ASN A 293 -3.71 -14.71 -3.03
CA ASN A 293 -4.73 -15.01 -2.03
C ASN A 293 -4.75 -14.00 -0.89
N TYR A 294 -3.59 -13.47 -0.49
CA TYR A 294 -3.54 -12.41 0.50
C TYR A 294 -3.86 -11.02 -0.11
N SER A 295 -3.44 -10.70 -1.32
CA SER A 295 -3.55 -9.34 -1.90
C SER A 295 -4.87 -9.01 -2.62
N LYS A 296 -5.71 -9.99 -2.95
CA LYS A 296 -6.89 -9.79 -3.82
C LYS A 296 -7.96 -8.83 -3.28
N VAL A 297 -7.95 -8.49 -1.98
CA VAL A 297 -8.96 -7.63 -1.34
C VAL A 297 -8.51 -6.15 -1.25
N ALA A 298 -7.24 -5.85 -1.49
CA ALA A 298 -6.66 -4.53 -1.17
C ALA A 298 -6.91 -3.43 -2.23
N ASN A 299 -7.19 -3.77 -3.48
CA ASN A 299 -7.01 -2.83 -4.61
C ASN A 299 -8.27 -2.17 -5.20
N GLU A 300 -9.43 -2.19 -4.54
CA GLU A 300 -10.63 -1.49 -5.05
C GLU A 300 -11.17 -0.30 -4.23
N ASN A 301 -10.68 -0.01 -3.01
CA ASN A 301 -11.47 0.85 -2.09
C ASN A 301 -10.81 2.10 -1.47
N GLN A 302 -9.78 2.69 -2.10
CA GLN A 302 -9.08 3.86 -1.53
C GLN A 302 -9.62 5.26 -1.88
N GLU A 303 -10.86 5.42 -2.35
CA GLU A 303 -11.41 6.76 -2.67
C GLU A 303 -12.45 7.35 -1.69
N GLN A 304 -12.73 6.73 -0.54
CA GLN A 304 -13.71 7.31 0.40
C GLN A 304 -13.24 7.35 1.85
N LYS A 305 -12.58 8.44 2.24
CA LYS A 305 -12.79 9.13 3.55
C LYS A 305 -11.95 10.41 3.66
N LYS A 306 -12.60 11.56 3.47
CA LYS A 306 -12.14 12.86 3.98
C LYS A 306 -13.35 13.65 4.48
N GLN A 307 -13.17 14.30 5.65
CA GLN A 307 -14.06 15.20 6.43
C GLN A 307 -14.61 14.53 7.72
N ARG A 308 -14.56 15.13 8.92
CA ARG A 308 -14.36 16.53 9.33
C ARG A 308 -13.98 16.68 10.83
N ARG A 309 -13.55 17.88 11.20
CA ARG A 309 -12.92 18.35 12.46
C ARG A 309 -13.90 18.86 13.56
N MET A 310 -13.45 18.70 14.81
CA MET A 310 -13.49 19.54 16.05
C MET A 310 -14.75 20.24 16.60
N SER A 311 -14.96 20.12 17.93
CA SER A 311 -15.36 21.22 18.84
C SER A 311 -14.96 20.96 20.32
N LYS A 312 -14.93 22.05 21.11
CA LYS A 312 -14.23 22.31 22.40
C LYS A 312 -14.94 21.85 23.69
N SER A 313 -14.15 21.87 24.78
CA SER A 313 -14.39 21.54 26.21
C SER A 313 -15.34 22.50 26.96
N PRO A 314 -15.84 22.10 28.16
CA PRO A 314 -15.40 22.78 29.40
C PRO A 314 -15.17 21.85 30.63
N THR A 315 -14.80 22.49 31.76
CA THR A 315 -13.87 22.10 32.82
C THR A 315 -14.48 21.67 34.19
N ILE A 316 -13.66 20.94 34.97
CA ILE A 316 -13.45 20.90 36.46
C ILE A 316 -14.41 20.11 37.39
N GLY A 317 -13.78 19.31 38.26
CA GLY A 317 -14.21 18.94 39.62
C GLY A 317 -14.20 17.42 39.84
N GLY A 318 -13.57 16.81 40.83
CA GLY A 318 -12.76 17.21 41.97
C GLY A 318 -12.20 15.93 42.59
N LEU A 319 -11.03 16.01 43.23
CA LEU A 319 -10.39 14.88 43.90
C LEU A 319 -11.23 14.42 45.10
N ASN A 320 -11.64 13.16 45.10
CA ASN A 320 -12.02 12.44 46.31
C ASN A 320 -10.98 11.36 46.55
N HIS A 321 -10.55 11.25 47.81
CA HIS A 321 -9.63 10.24 48.31
C HIS A 321 -10.33 8.88 48.28
N TRP A 322 -9.84 7.94 47.46
CA TRP A 322 -10.44 6.62 47.27
C TRP A 322 -9.76 5.56 48.16
N ASP A 323 -10.57 4.66 48.69
CA ASP A 323 -10.14 3.37 49.21
C ASP A 323 -9.65 2.50 48.02
N ASP A 324 -8.33 2.47 47.83
CA ASP A 324 -7.64 1.77 46.73
C ASP A 324 -7.60 0.23 46.91
N SER A 325 -8.07 -0.31 48.03
CA SER A 325 -7.96 -1.75 48.34
C SER A 325 -8.67 -2.65 47.32
N LYS A 326 -9.74 -2.16 46.69
CA LYS A 326 -10.53 -2.90 45.69
C LYS A 326 -9.86 -3.04 44.32
N PHE A 327 -8.84 -2.22 44.04
CA PHE A 327 -8.09 -2.24 42.78
C PHE A 327 -6.74 -2.95 42.90
N GLN A 328 -6.29 -3.23 44.12
CA GLN A 328 -5.13 -4.06 44.40
C GLN A 328 -5.45 -5.53 44.11
N ILE A 329 -5.27 -5.94 42.85
CA ILE A 329 -5.47 -7.30 42.38
C ILE A 329 -4.10 -7.89 42.05
N THR A 330 -3.58 -8.70 42.97
CA THR A 330 -2.31 -9.43 42.82
C THR A 330 -2.54 -10.78 42.15
N ASN A 331 -1.47 -11.41 41.66
CA ASN A 331 -1.54 -12.77 41.13
C ASN A 331 -2.09 -13.78 42.15
N ASP A 332 -1.71 -13.68 43.44
CA ASP A 332 -2.28 -14.52 44.50
C ASP A 332 -3.81 -14.36 44.62
N LYS A 333 -4.32 -13.14 44.45
CA LYS A 333 -5.78 -12.91 44.42
C LYS A 333 -6.42 -13.52 43.18
N ILE A 334 -5.74 -13.49 42.03
CA ILE A 334 -6.23 -14.16 40.81
C ILE A 334 -6.27 -15.68 41.00
N ASP A 335 -5.23 -16.27 41.61
CA ASP A 335 -5.19 -17.69 41.95
C ASP A 335 -6.40 -18.13 42.76
N GLU A 336 -6.73 -17.36 43.81
CA GLU A 336 -7.90 -17.60 44.66
C GLU A 336 -9.22 -17.41 43.90
N MET A 337 -9.33 -16.33 43.10
CA MET A 337 -10.56 -15.99 42.38
C MET A 337 -10.88 -16.92 41.21
N LEU A 338 -9.86 -17.49 40.57
CA LEU A 338 -10.00 -18.44 39.45
C LEU A 338 -9.85 -19.90 39.90
N VAL A 339 -9.53 -20.14 41.17
CA VAL A 339 -9.36 -21.49 41.76
C VAL A 339 -8.32 -22.29 40.97
N LEU A 340 -7.14 -21.69 40.76
CA LEU A 340 -6.08 -22.30 39.96
C LEU A 340 -5.40 -23.43 40.73
N ASN A 341 -5.17 -24.55 40.04
CA ASN A 341 -4.40 -25.67 40.59
C ASN A 341 -2.89 -25.38 40.51
N GLU A 342 -2.09 -26.17 41.25
CA GLU A 342 -0.63 -26.00 41.31
C GLU A 342 0.06 -26.15 39.95
N GLN A 343 -0.49 -26.97 39.05
CA GLN A 343 0.07 -27.16 37.71
C GLN A 343 -0.11 -25.90 36.84
N ALA A 344 -1.27 -25.24 36.93
CA ALA A 344 -1.54 -23.97 36.28
C ALA A 344 -0.61 -22.88 36.81
N LYS A 345 -0.47 -22.77 38.14
CA LYS A 345 0.43 -21.79 38.77
C LYS A 345 1.88 -21.97 38.33
N ALA A 346 2.39 -23.20 38.35
CA ALA A 346 3.75 -23.51 37.92
C ALA A 346 4.02 -23.16 36.46
N GLU A 347 3.04 -23.34 35.56
CA GLU A 347 3.18 -22.92 34.17
C GLU A 347 3.09 -21.38 34.02
N LEU A 348 2.25 -20.71 34.82
CA LEU A 348 2.15 -19.23 34.86
C LEU A 348 3.44 -18.53 35.36
N GLU A 349 4.33 -19.21 36.08
CA GLU A 349 5.67 -18.67 36.39
C GLU A 349 6.53 -18.44 35.14
N ASN A 350 6.19 -19.10 34.02
CA ASN A 350 6.86 -18.97 32.74
C ASN A 350 6.19 -17.95 31.80
N LEU A 351 5.18 -17.19 32.27
CA LEU A 351 4.36 -16.29 31.46
C LEU A 351 5.17 -15.24 30.66
N GLN A 352 6.34 -14.85 31.16
CA GLN A 352 7.27 -13.93 30.51
C GLN A 352 8.29 -14.61 29.57
N LYS A 353 8.17 -15.91 29.32
CA LYS A 353 9.10 -16.69 28.49
C LYS A 353 8.48 -17.08 27.15
N LEU A 354 9.31 -17.34 26.16
CA LEU A 354 8.88 -17.78 24.84
C LEU A 354 8.39 -19.25 24.86
N GLU A 355 8.90 -20.03 25.82
CA GLU A 355 8.60 -21.44 26.04
C GLU A 355 7.28 -21.68 26.80
N PHE A 356 6.57 -20.61 27.19
CA PHE A 356 5.28 -20.71 27.85
C PHE A 356 4.31 -21.56 27.01
N ASN A 357 3.78 -22.62 27.60
CA ASN A 357 2.93 -23.56 26.89
C ASN A 357 1.47 -23.27 27.17
N ILE A 358 0.84 -22.52 26.25
CA ILE A 358 -0.57 -22.14 26.35
C ILE A 358 -1.52 -23.34 26.42
N PHE A 359 -1.18 -24.46 25.78
CA PHE A 359 -2.02 -25.66 25.80
C PHE A 359 -2.05 -26.33 27.17
N LYS A 360 -0.95 -26.27 27.94
CA LYS A 360 -0.98 -26.73 29.33
C LYS A 360 -1.91 -25.88 30.18
N ILE A 361 -1.92 -24.56 29.97
CA ILE A 361 -2.86 -23.68 30.66
C ILE A 361 -4.30 -23.98 30.26
N GLN A 362 -4.57 -24.21 28.97
CA GLN A 362 -5.88 -24.67 28.50
C GLN A 362 -6.34 -25.92 29.26
N ASP A 363 -5.47 -26.93 29.38
CA ASP A 363 -5.77 -28.18 30.08
C ASP A 363 -5.96 -27.96 31.60
N TYR A 364 -5.01 -27.29 32.25
CA TYR A 364 -5.01 -27.10 33.70
C TYR A 364 -6.11 -26.17 34.21
N THR A 365 -6.60 -25.24 33.37
CA THR A 365 -7.68 -24.30 33.72
C THR A 365 -9.06 -24.75 33.24
N GLN A 366 -9.17 -25.96 32.67
CA GLN A 366 -10.42 -26.52 32.12
C GLN A 366 -11.04 -25.59 31.07
N GLN A 367 -10.21 -25.19 30.11
CA GLN A 367 -10.53 -24.26 29.03
C GLN A 367 -10.90 -22.81 29.45
N ASN A 368 -10.26 -22.30 30.51
CA ASN A 368 -10.35 -20.89 30.94
C ASN A 368 -9.04 -20.11 30.70
N GLU A 369 -8.24 -20.55 29.72
CA GLU A 369 -6.92 -20.01 29.43
C GLU A 369 -6.95 -18.51 29.10
N LEU A 370 -7.96 -18.02 28.38
CA LEU A 370 -8.02 -16.62 27.97
C LEU A 370 -8.25 -15.69 29.16
N ILE A 371 -9.24 -16.01 30.00
CA ILE A 371 -9.51 -15.24 31.22
C ILE A 371 -8.29 -15.31 32.15
N THR A 372 -7.70 -16.51 32.30
CA THR A 372 -6.58 -16.75 33.20
C THR A 372 -5.36 -15.94 32.79
N VAL A 373 -4.87 -16.12 31.56
CA VAL A 373 -3.67 -15.45 31.03
C VAL A 373 -3.83 -13.94 31.09
N THR A 374 -4.94 -13.40 30.59
CA THR A 374 -5.15 -11.94 30.56
C THR A 374 -5.27 -11.35 31.97
N SER A 375 -5.96 -12.02 32.89
CA SER A 375 -6.05 -11.57 34.29
C SER A 375 -4.67 -11.56 34.97
N TYR A 376 -3.86 -12.61 34.74
CA TYR A 376 -2.53 -12.74 35.32
C TYR A 376 -1.58 -11.67 34.78
N ILE A 377 -1.57 -11.42 33.47
CA ILE A 377 -0.76 -10.37 32.84
C ILE A 377 -1.11 -9.00 33.45
N LEU A 378 -2.40 -8.67 33.53
CA LEU A 378 -2.85 -7.37 34.05
C LEU A 378 -2.57 -7.20 35.54
N ALA A 379 -2.69 -8.27 36.34
CA ALA A 379 -2.35 -8.26 37.76
C ALA A 379 -0.85 -8.12 37.98
N GLN A 380 -0.02 -8.89 37.25
CA GLN A 380 1.44 -8.85 37.33
C GLN A 380 2.02 -7.47 36.96
N GLN A 381 1.37 -6.77 36.03
CA GLN A 381 1.74 -5.41 35.61
C GLN A 381 1.01 -4.31 36.42
N ASN A 382 0.31 -4.69 37.50
CA ASN A 382 -0.44 -3.79 38.39
C ASN A 382 -1.49 -2.89 37.69
N ILE A 383 -2.00 -3.32 36.54
CA ILE A 383 -2.88 -2.52 35.69
C ILE A 383 -4.21 -2.23 36.39
N PHE A 384 -4.77 -3.21 37.10
CA PHE A 384 -6.02 -3.00 37.86
C PHE A 384 -5.93 -1.79 38.79
N GLN A 385 -4.78 -1.58 39.42
CA GLN A 385 -4.54 -0.44 40.29
C GLN A 385 -4.23 0.84 39.51
N THR A 386 -3.30 0.80 38.55
CA THR A 386 -2.79 2.02 37.90
C THR A 386 -3.84 2.72 37.05
N ILE A 387 -4.68 1.96 36.34
CA ILE A 387 -5.79 2.52 35.55
C ILE A 387 -7.12 2.51 36.30
N GLN A 388 -7.18 1.99 37.53
CA GLN A 388 -8.40 1.88 38.35
C GLN A 388 -9.49 1.01 37.68
N LEU A 389 -9.07 -0.11 37.07
CA LEU A 389 -9.95 -1.08 36.44
C LEU A 389 -10.57 -2.02 37.48
N GLN A 390 -11.90 -2.07 37.51
CA GLN A 390 -12.60 -3.02 38.39
C GLN A 390 -12.50 -4.45 37.84
N TYR A 391 -11.88 -5.36 38.62
CA TYR A 391 -11.74 -6.76 38.21
C TYR A 391 -13.08 -7.43 37.90
N LYS A 392 -14.15 -7.14 38.65
CA LYS A 392 -15.49 -7.69 38.36
C LYS A 392 -15.98 -7.33 36.96
N THR A 393 -15.83 -6.06 36.56
CA THR A 393 -16.21 -5.58 35.23
C THR A 393 -15.34 -6.22 34.15
N PHE A 394 -14.03 -6.29 34.39
CA PHE A 394 -13.09 -6.97 33.50
C PHE A 394 -13.45 -8.45 33.32
N ARG A 395 -13.61 -9.19 34.43
CA ARG A 395 -13.98 -10.61 34.46
C ARG A 395 -15.28 -10.86 33.70
N ASN A 396 -16.31 -10.05 33.89
CA ASN A 396 -17.57 -10.18 33.16
C ASN A 396 -17.37 -10.01 31.65
N PHE A 397 -16.65 -8.96 31.25
CA PHE A 397 -16.33 -8.70 29.85
C PHE A 397 -15.52 -9.84 29.22
N ILE A 398 -14.39 -10.23 29.83
CA ILE A 398 -13.50 -11.25 29.27
C ILE A 398 -14.15 -12.65 29.30
N SER A 399 -15.02 -12.93 30.28
CA SER A 399 -15.82 -14.17 30.27
C SER A 399 -16.78 -14.20 29.08
N LYS A 400 -17.42 -13.07 28.76
CA LYS A 400 -18.31 -12.95 27.61
C LYS A 400 -17.54 -13.10 26.30
N VAL A 401 -16.38 -12.46 26.17
CA VAL A 401 -15.47 -12.63 25.02
C VAL A 401 -15.03 -14.09 24.89
N GLN A 402 -14.54 -14.73 25.96
CA GLN A 402 -14.13 -16.13 25.94
C GLN A 402 -15.29 -17.06 25.51
N SER A 403 -16.52 -16.78 25.94
CA SER A 403 -17.70 -17.55 25.53
C SER A 403 -18.17 -17.31 24.09
N GLY A 404 -17.76 -16.19 23.47
CA GLY A 404 -18.09 -15.86 22.09
C GLY A 404 -17.13 -16.48 21.07
N TYR A 405 -15.97 -16.96 21.49
CA TYR A 405 -15.12 -17.81 20.65
C TYR A 405 -15.85 -19.11 20.31
N LYS A 406 -15.93 -19.40 19.01
CA LYS A 406 -16.59 -20.61 18.50
C LYS A 406 -15.70 -21.83 18.70
N ASP A 407 -16.32 -23.00 18.64
CA ASP A 407 -15.62 -24.29 18.70
C ASP A 407 -14.97 -24.60 17.33
N VAL A 408 -13.86 -23.91 17.07
CA VAL A 408 -13.00 -24.07 15.89
C VAL A 408 -11.60 -24.47 16.32
N THR A 409 -10.82 -25.09 15.44
CA THR A 409 -9.59 -25.78 15.85
C THR A 409 -8.43 -24.85 16.09
N TYR A 410 -8.32 -23.75 15.34
CA TYR A 410 -7.22 -22.79 15.44
C TYR A 410 -7.67 -21.43 15.95
N HIS A 411 -8.58 -20.73 15.26
CA HIS A 411 -8.98 -19.35 15.61
C HIS A 411 -9.97 -19.32 16.80
N ASN A 412 -9.52 -19.84 17.95
CA ASN A 412 -10.29 -19.99 19.18
C ASN A 412 -9.68 -19.18 20.33
N LYS A 413 -10.30 -19.27 21.52
CA LYS A 413 -9.86 -18.57 22.74
C LYS A 413 -8.42 -18.93 23.17
N THR A 414 -7.92 -20.11 22.82
CA THR A 414 -6.54 -20.52 23.12
C THR A 414 -5.55 -19.73 22.25
N HIS A 415 -5.86 -19.51 20.97
CA HIS A 415 -5.04 -18.68 20.07
C HIS A 415 -5.00 -17.22 20.54
N ALA A 416 -6.15 -16.67 20.92
CA ALA A 416 -6.24 -15.32 21.50
C ALA A 416 -5.41 -15.16 22.79
N ALA A 417 -5.39 -16.19 23.62
CA ALA A 417 -4.57 -16.22 24.83
C ALA A 417 -3.07 -16.33 24.50
N ASP A 418 -2.69 -17.12 23.49
CA ASP A 418 -1.30 -17.24 23.02
C ASP A 418 -0.76 -15.93 22.43
N LEU A 419 -1.56 -15.23 21.62
CA LEU A 419 -1.23 -13.89 21.12
C LEU A 419 -1.02 -12.93 22.29
N SER A 420 -1.98 -12.88 23.23
CA SER A 420 -1.91 -11.98 24.39
C SER A 420 -0.65 -12.22 25.23
N GLN A 421 -0.28 -13.48 25.45
CA GLN A 421 0.96 -13.85 26.15
C GLN A 421 2.21 -13.51 25.33
N THR A 422 2.20 -13.77 24.03
CA THR A 422 3.34 -13.46 23.15
C THR A 422 3.60 -11.95 23.08
N PHE A 423 2.53 -11.16 22.99
CA PHE A 423 2.64 -9.71 23.04
C PHE A 423 3.15 -9.24 24.41
N TYR A 424 2.78 -9.91 25.50
CA TYR A 424 3.35 -9.64 26.82
C TYR A 424 4.85 -9.97 26.87
N TYR A 425 5.30 -11.09 26.29
CA TYR A 425 6.72 -11.41 26.13
C TYR A 425 7.48 -10.33 25.35
N PHE A 426 6.94 -9.83 24.23
CA PHE A 426 7.53 -8.72 23.49
C PHE A 426 7.58 -7.44 24.31
N SER A 427 6.47 -7.12 25.00
CA SER A 427 6.30 -5.91 25.81
C SER A 427 7.24 -5.87 27.00
N HIS A 428 7.26 -6.93 27.80
CA HIS A 428 7.93 -6.98 29.08
C HIS A 428 9.35 -7.53 28.97
N THR A 429 9.53 -8.69 28.34
CA THR A 429 10.83 -9.38 28.33
C THR A 429 11.77 -8.80 27.28
N GLN A 430 11.25 -8.42 26.11
CA GLN A 430 12.05 -7.84 25.02
C GLN A 430 12.04 -6.31 25.00
N GLY A 431 11.40 -5.69 25.98
CA GLY A 431 11.49 -4.24 26.22
C GLY A 431 10.70 -3.37 25.23
N LEU A 432 9.68 -3.91 24.54
CA LEU A 432 8.85 -3.11 23.64
C LEU A 432 8.10 -2.00 24.41
N LYS A 433 7.69 -2.24 25.67
CA LYS A 433 7.01 -1.26 26.51
C LYS A 433 7.88 -0.02 26.72
N GLU A 434 9.15 -0.19 27.06
CA GLU A 434 10.12 0.89 27.25
C GLU A 434 10.48 1.54 25.92
N LYS A 435 10.72 0.73 24.87
CA LYS A 435 11.14 1.22 23.55
C LYS A 435 10.11 2.13 22.90
N CYS A 436 8.83 1.79 23.02
CA CYS A 436 7.72 2.57 22.46
C CYS A 436 7.08 3.53 23.47
N ASN A 437 7.62 3.62 24.69
CA ASN A 437 7.02 4.37 25.80
C ASN A 437 5.51 4.08 25.93
N ILE A 438 5.15 2.79 26.00
CA ILE A 438 3.76 2.33 26.10
C ILE A 438 3.25 2.63 27.50
N ASP A 439 2.22 3.46 27.61
CA ASP A 439 1.58 3.75 28.90
C ASP A 439 0.67 2.59 29.35
N ASP A 440 0.20 2.62 30.60
CA ASP A 440 -0.61 1.54 31.14
C ASP A 440 -1.99 1.39 30.48
N VAL A 441 -2.55 2.48 29.92
CA VAL A 441 -3.82 2.44 29.18
C VAL A 441 -3.61 1.79 27.82
N GLU A 442 -2.52 2.10 27.13
CA GLU A 442 -2.14 1.47 25.86
C GLU A 442 -1.82 0.00 26.07
N PHE A 443 -1.01 -0.35 27.08
CA PHE A 443 -0.68 -1.73 27.40
C PHE A 443 -1.93 -2.55 27.72
N PHE A 444 -2.81 -2.03 28.58
CA PHE A 444 -4.12 -2.62 28.84
C PHE A 444 -4.92 -2.83 27.54
N SER A 445 -4.97 -1.81 26.69
CA SER A 445 -5.72 -1.85 25.43
C SER A 445 -5.17 -2.90 24.47
N LEU A 446 -3.85 -3.08 24.42
CA LEU A 446 -3.20 -4.09 23.59
C LEU A 446 -3.49 -5.52 24.10
N ILE A 447 -3.43 -5.76 25.41
CA ILE A 447 -3.81 -7.08 25.97
C ILE A 447 -5.28 -7.39 25.71
N VAL A 448 -6.17 -6.41 25.89
CA VAL A 448 -7.60 -6.59 25.57
C VAL A 448 -7.83 -6.78 24.07
N ALA A 449 -7.10 -6.06 23.21
CA ALA A 449 -7.15 -6.26 21.77
C ALA A 449 -6.74 -7.69 21.40
N GLY A 450 -5.68 -8.23 21.99
CA GLY A 450 -5.23 -9.61 21.80
C GLY A 450 -6.32 -10.62 22.14
N ALA A 451 -7.01 -10.40 23.26
CA ALA A 451 -8.13 -11.23 23.67
C ALA A 451 -9.37 -11.15 22.76
N CYS A 452 -9.48 -10.09 21.95
CA CYS A 452 -10.64 -9.79 21.13
C CYS A 452 -10.40 -9.99 19.63
N HIS A 453 -9.14 -10.18 19.20
CA HIS A 453 -8.77 -10.01 17.79
C HIS A 453 -9.46 -10.97 16.82
N ASP A 454 -9.87 -12.14 17.32
CA ASP A 454 -10.58 -13.21 16.59
C ASP A 454 -11.96 -13.53 17.21
N HIS A 455 -12.51 -12.64 18.02
CA HIS A 455 -13.78 -12.89 18.71
C HIS A 455 -14.94 -13.16 17.73
N GLU A 456 -15.64 -14.30 17.89
CA GLU A 456 -16.69 -14.82 16.98
C GLU A 456 -16.19 -15.36 15.62
N HIS A 457 -14.88 -15.61 15.44
CA HIS A 457 -14.33 -16.19 14.21
C HIS A 457 -15.01 -17.52 13.84
N ALA A 458 -15.43 -17.66 12.58
CA ALA A 458 -16.25 -18.78 12.10
C ALA A 458 -15.46 -20.00 11.63
N GLY A 459 -14.13 -19.90 11.58
CA GLY A 459 -13.23 -20.93 11.06
C GLY A 459 -13.05 -20.88 9.55
N TYR A 460 -13.35 -19.73 8.93
CA TYR A 460 -13.23 -19.49 7.50
C TYR A 460 -12.50 -18.19 7.24
N ASN A 461 -11.78 -18.09 6.13
CA ASN A 461 -11.09 -16.87 5.75
C ASN A 461 -12.03 -15.83 5.10
N ASN A 462 -11.58 -14.57 5.02
CA ASN A 462 -12.32 -13.47 4.39
C ASN A 462 -12.74 -13.78 2.94
N VAL A 463 -11.87 -14.45 2.16
CA VAL A 463 -12.16 -14.82 0.76
C VAL A 463 -13.39 -15.71 0.65
N TYR A 464 -13.49 -16.74 1.50
CA TYR A 464 -14.63 -17.63 1.54
C TYR A 464 -15.92 -16.91 1.92
N LEU A 465 -15.88 -16.00 2.89
CA LEU A 465 -17.06 -15.22 3.27
C LEU A 465 -17.57 -14.35 2.12
N VAL A 466 -16.66 -13.75 1.35
CA VAL A 466 -17.01 -12.95 0.16
C VAL A 466 -17.60 -13.82 -0.94
N GLU A 467 -16.94 -14.92 -1.30
CA GLU A 467 -17.40 -15.84 -2.36
C GLU A 467 -18.75 -16.49 -2.03
N THR A 468 -19.04 -16.71 -0.75
CA THR A 468 -20.30 -17.29 -0.28
C THR A 468 -21.38 -16.25 0.02
N GLN A 469 -21.10 -14.95 -0.19
CA GLN A 469 -22.00 -13.84 0.12
C GLN A 469 -22.50 -13.86 1.57
N ASP A 470 -21.59 -14.20 2.49
CA ASP A 470 -21.89 -14.21 3.92
C ASP A 470 -22.38 -12.82 4.37
N THR A 471 -23.31 -12.81 5.32
CA THR A 471 -23.89 -11.57 5.85
C THR A 471 -22.85 -10.60 6.42
N LEU A 472 -21.73 -11.11 6.94
CA LEU A 472 -20.60 -10.29 7.39
C LEU A 472 -19.88 -9.64 6.20
N ALA A 473 -19.65 -10.38 5.12
CA ALA A 473 -19.02 -9.83 3.92
C ALA A 473 -19.85 -8.70 3.32
N LEU A 474 -21.16 -8.92 3.18
CA LEU A 474 -22.11 -7.88 2.74
C LEU A 474 -22.15 -6.67 3.67
N ARG A 475 -22.07 -6.88 4.99
CA ARG A 475 -22.09 -5.80 6.00
C ARG A 475 -20.83 -4.93 5.94
N TYR A 476 -19.67 -5.55 5.73
CA TYR A 476 -18.38 -4.87 5.73
C TYR A 476 -17.87 -4.54 4.33
N ASN A 477 -18.70 -4.77 3.30
CA ASN A 477 -18.41 -4.49 1.89
C ASN A 477 -17.08 -5.13 1.47
N ASP A 478 -16.89 -6.39 1.84
CA ASP A 478 -15.76 -7.24 1.48
C ASP A 478 -14.38 -6.76 1.99
N VAL A 479 -14.30 -5.70 2.80
CA VAL A 479 -13.04 -5.14 3.31
C VAL A 479 -12.79 -5.54 4.77
N SER A 480 -11.70 -6.28 5.03
CA SER A 480 -11.30 -6.76 6.35
C SER A 480 -12.52 -7.27 7.15
N VAL A 481 -13.24 -8.23 6.55
CA VAL A 481 -14.61 -8.60 6.96
C VAL A 481 -14.62 -9.11 8.40
N LEU A 482 -13.75 -10.07 8.69
CA LEU A 482 -13.59 -10.67 10.00
C LEU A 482 -13.02 -9.68 11.02
N GLU A 483 -11.98 -8.93 10.67
CA GLU A 483 -11.32 -8.01 11.61
C GLU A 483 -12.26 -6.87 12.02
N ASN A 484 -13.08 -6.35 11.09
CA ASN A 484 -14.14 -5.39 11.43
C ASN A 484 -15.23 -6.03 12.32
N HIS A 485 -15.55 -7.31 12.09
CA HIS A 485 -16.51 -8.04 12.91
C HIS A 485 -15.98 -8.22 14.34
N HIS A 486 -14.74 -8.66 14.52
CA HIS A 486 -14.08 -8.86 15.81
C HIS A 486 -14.05 -7.57 16.64
N VAL A 487 -13.72 -6.43 16.01
CA VAL A 487 -13.83 -5.11 16.64
C VAL A 487 -15.28 -4.81 17.04
N ALA A 488 -16.23 -4.95 16.12
CA ALA A 488 -17.61 -4.55 16.36
C ALA A 488 -18.28 -5.38 17.45
N SER A 489 -18.11 -6.72 17.43
CA SER A 489 -18.69 -7.64 18.42
C SER A 489 -18.09 -7.39 19.81
N SER A 490 -16.79 -7.16 19.91
CA SER A 490 -16.11 -6.87 21.19
C SER A 490 -16.58 -5.55 21.82
N PHE A 491 -16.72 -4.48 21.03
CA PHE A 491 -17.27 -3.22 21.54
C PHE A 491 -18.77 -3.28 21.84
N ALA A 492 -19.51 -4.17 21.19
CA ALA A 492 -20.92 -4.42 21.51
C ALA A 492 -21.08 -5.04 22.91
N ILE A 493 -20.20 -5.96 23.31
CA ILE A 493 -20.18 -6.53 24.67
C ILE A 493 -20.01 -5.40 25.71
N MET A 494 -19.17 -4.40 25.44
CA MET A 494 -18.99 -3.26 26.36
C MET A 494 -20.24 -2.39 26.53
N GLN A 495 -21.27 -2.55 25.69
CA GLN A 495 -22.57 -1.87 25.87
C GLN A 495 -23.48 -2.63 26.84
N GLU A 496 -23.17 -3.89 27.19
CA GLU A 496 -23.94 -4.65 28.17
C GLU A 496 -23.68 -4.15 29.60
N PRO A 497 -24.70 -4.18 30.49
CA PRO A 497 -24.56 -3.73 31.87
C PRO A 497 -23.43 -4.44 32.62
N GLY A 498 -22.51 -3.67 33.20
CA GLY A 498 -21.41 -4.21 34.00
C GLY A 498 -20.27 -4.86 33.21
N MET A 499 -20.18 -4.60 31.90
CA MET A 499 -19.10 -5.09 31.02
C MET A 499 -18.29 -3.96 30.35
N ASN A 500 -18.62 -2.71 30.62
CA ASN A 500 -17.89 -1.57 30.05
C ASN A 500 -16.55 -1.36 30.78
N ILE A 501 -15.51 -2.06 30.31
CA ILE A 501 -14.14 -1.98 30.84
C ILE A 501 -13.45 -0.64 30.55
N LEU A 502 -14.03 0.25 29.74
CA LEU A 502 -13.46 1.55 29.39
C LEU A 502 -14.19 2.73 30.08
N ALA A 503 -15.24 2.46 30.86
CA ALA A 503 -16.13 3.50 31.41
C ALA A 503 -15.43 4.48 32.37
N HIS A 504 -14.38 4.03 33.06
CA HIS A 504 -13.65 4.81 34.05
C HIS A 504 -12.55 5.69 33.43
N LEU A 505 -12.20 5.46 32.16
CA LEU A 505 -11.17 6.22 31.47
C LEU A 505 -11.63 7.64 31.18
N SER A 506 -10.69 8.59 31.23
CA SER A 506 -10.95 9.94 30.72
C SER A 506 -11.29 9.90 29.22
N LYS A 507 -11.89 10.98 28.70
CA LYS A 507 -12.25 11.07 27.26
C LYS A 507 -11.05 10.89 26.33
N GLU A 508 -9.87 11.35 26.73
CA GLU A 508 -8.63 11.22 25.94
C GLU A 508 -8.09 9.79 25.99
N GLN A 509 -8.04 9.19 27.19
CA GLN A 509 -7.66 7.79 27.37
C GLN A 509 -8.62 6.84 26.65
N TYR A 510 -9.94 7.06 26.72
CA TYR A 510 -10.92 6.28 25.97
C TYR A 510 -10.66 6.35 24.46
N LYS A 511 -10.41 7.56 23.92
CA LYS A 511 -10.11 7.73 22.50
C LYS A 511 -8.82 7.01 22.11
N ARG A 512 -7.76 7.11 22.92
CA ARG A 512 -6.49 6.42 22.66
C ARG A 512 -6.67 4.91 22.75
N SER A 513 -7.28 4.41 23.82
CA SER A 513 -7.59 3.00 24.02
C SER A 513 -8.37 2.42 22.84
N ARG A 514 -9.46 3.09 22.43
CA ARG A 514 -10.25 2.68 21.28
C ARG A 514 -9.44 2.70 19.98
N ALA A 515 -8.60 3.71 19.76
CA ALA A 515 -7.76 3.79 18.56
C ALA A 515 -6.72 2.66 18.51
N VAL A 516 -6.09 2.35 19.64
CA VAL A 516 -5.12 1.26 19.78
C VAL A 516 -5.80 -0.08 19.53
N MET A 517 -6.93 -0.38 20.19
CA MET A 517 -7.65 -1.64 20.00
C MET A 517 -8.09 -1.85 18.54
N ILE A 518 -8.68 -0.82 17.93
CA ILE A 518 -9.13 -0.91 16.53
C ILE A 518 -7.93 -1.07 15.59
N GLY A 519 -6.86 -0.29 15.79
CA GLY A 519 -5.66 -0.33 14.96
C GLY A 519 -4.97 -1.68 15.01
N SER A 520 -4.81 -2.25 16.20
CA SER A 520 -4.19 -3.56 16.42
C SER A 520 -5.00 -4.69 15.78
N ILE A 521 -6.33 -4.75 16.01
CA ILE A 521 -7.17 -5.81 15.45
C ILE A 521 -7.30 -5.68 13.92
N LEU A 522 -7.50 -4.48 13.38
CA LEU A 522 -7.54 -4.31 11.91
C LEU A 522 -6.18 -4.55 11.24
N GLY A 523 -5.09 -4.50 12.02
CA GLY A 523 -3.74 -4.75 11.59
C GLY A 523 -3.39 -6.24 11.46
N THR A 524 -4.21 -7.15 12.00
CA THR A 524 -4.01 -8.60 11.87
C THR A 524 -4.44 -9.15 10.50
N ASP A 525 -5.17 -8.34 9.71
CA ASP A 525 -5.58 -8.69 8.36
C ASP A 525 -4.35 -8.96 7.46
N MET A 526 -4.13 -10.24 7.16
CA MET A 526 -3.01 -10.72 6.36
C MET A 526 -2.94 -10.12 4.96
N SER A 527 -4.03 -9.56 4.43
CA SER A 527 -4.00 -8.84 3.14
C SER A 527 -3.14 -7.57 3.17
N LYS A 528 -2.96 -6.99 4.37
CA LYS A 528 -2.16 -5.77 4.57
C LYS A 528 -0.71 -6.08 4.91
N HIS A 529 -0.39 -7.33 5.25
CA HIS A 529 0.91 -7.77 5.79
C HIS A 529 2.11 -7.16 5.06
N PHE A 530 2.22 -7.37 3.75
CA PHE A 530 3.39 -6.88 2.99
C PHE A 530 3.46 -5.37 2.91
N SER A 531 2.31 -4.71 2.78
CA SER A 531 2.26 -3.24 2.73
C SER A 531 2.70 -2.61 4.05
N GLU A 532 2.27 -3.18 5.18
CA GLU A 532 2.66 -2.71 6.50
C GLU A 532 4.11 -3.11 6.82
N LEU A 533 4.57 -4.29 6.39
CA LEU A 533 5.95 -4.71 6.55
C LEU A 533 6.91 -3.82 5.74
N GLY A 534 6.54 -3.46 4.51
CA GLY A 534 7.30 -2.54 3.66
C GLY A 534 7.45 -1.16 4.29
N LYS A 535 6.34 -0.60 4.82
CA LYS A 535 6.36 0.64 5.60
C LYS A 535 7.27 0.51 6.82
N PHE A 536 7.08 -0.56 7.60
CA PHE A 536 7.84 -0.81 8.82
C PHE A 536 9.35 -0.93 8.55
N LYS A 537 9.77 -1.76 7.60
CA LYS A 537 11.18 -1.90 7.19
C LYS A 537 11.79 -0.56 6.74
N THR A 538 11.06 0.20 5.94
CA THR A 538 11.51 1.52 5.48
C THR A 538 11.72 2.48 6.65
N ARG A 539 10.79 2.50 7.61
CA ARG A 539 10.88 3.37 8.79
C ARG A 539 11.99 2.92 9.72
N VAL A 540 12.09 1.63 10.03
CA VAL A 540 13.14 1.05 10.90
C VAL A 540 14.54 1.26 10.33
N GLY A 541 14.70 1.21 9.00
CA GLY A 541 15.98 1.50 8.33
C GLY A 541 16.36 2.99 8.27
N SER A 542 15.46 3.90 8.66
CA SER A 542 15.71 5.34 8.66
C SER A 542 16.48 5.79 9.90
N GLN A 543 17.36 6.78 9.74
CA GLN A 543 18.02 7.45 10.87
C GLN A 543 17.04 8.24 11.76
N GLU A 544 15.89 8.60 11.21
CA GLU A 544 14.81 9.33 11.91
C GLU A 544 13.73 8.38 12.46
N PHE A 545 14.03 7.10 12.63
CA PHE A 545 13.10 6.16 13.23
C PHE A 545 12.84 6.52 14.70
N ASP A 546 11.58 6.82 15.03
CA ASP A 546 11.16 7.18 16.38
C ASP A 546 9.99 6.29 16.85
N PRO A 547 10.29 5.11 17.42
CA PRO A 547 9.26 4.19 17.91
C PRO A 547 8.51 4.71 19.14
N SER A 548 9.00 5.78 19.79
CA SER A 548 8.35 6.40 20.96
C SER A 548 7.41 7.55 20.59
N GLY A 549 7.56 8.10 19.37
CA GLY A 549 6.79 9.21 18.85
C GLY A 549 6.11 8.86 17.53
N THR A 550 6.66 9.32 16.41
CA THR A 550 5.95 9.28 15.11
C THR A 550 5.73 7.88 14.55
N ASP A 551 6.59 6.91 14.89
CA ASP A 551 6.51 5.54 14.40
C ASP A 551 5.90 4.57 15.42
N LYS A 552 5.40 5.08 16.55
CA LYS A 552 4.85 4.28 17.64
C LYS A 552 3.70 3.37 17.18
N ASP A 553 2.66 3.93 16.56
CA ASP A 553 1.48 3.16 16.15
C ASP A 553 1.81 2.09 15.08
N LEU A 554 2.72 2.42 14.15
CA LEU A 554 3.22 1.46 13.16
C LEU A 554 3.99 0.31 13.85
N THR A 555 4.86 0.64 14.80
CA THR A 555 5.65 -0.33 15.55
C THR A 555 4.75 -1.24 16.40
N LEU A 556 3.79 -0.67 17.13
CA LEU A 556 2.86 -1.43 17.96
C LEU A 556 1.97 -2.34 17.12
N THR A 557 1.41 -1.84 16.02
CA THR A 557 0.55 -2.63 15.13
C THR A 557 1.33 -3.77 14.48
N MET A 558 2.57 -3.51 14.02
CA MET A 558 3.43 -4.55 13.46
C MET A 558 3.79 -5.62 14.48
N LEU A 559 4.26 -5.24 15.67
CA LEU A 559 4.68 -6.20 16.70
C LEU A 559 3.48 -6.98 17.29
N PHE A 560 2.29 -6.38 17.30
CA PHE A 560 1.05 -7.06 17.60
C PHE A 560 0.69 -8.09 16.52
N HIS A 561 0.78 -7.70 15.23
CA HIS A 561 0.61 -8.62 14.10
C HIS A 561 1.59 -9.79 14.16
N LEU A 562 2.85 -9.55 14.52
CA LEU A 562 3.83 -10.63 14.68
C LEU A 562 3.53 -11.54 15.87
N ALA A 563 2.92 -11.03 16.94
CA ALA A 563 2.46 -11.87 18.05
C ALA A 563 1.35 -12.84 17.61
N ASP A 564 0.47 -12.40 16.70
CA ASP A 564 -0.60 -13.20 16.10
C ASP A 564 -0.04 -14.38 15.30
N ILE A 565 0.91 -14.11 14.38
CA ILE A 565 1.53 -15.14 13.54
C ILE A 565 2.77 -15.79 14.18
N SER A 566 2.86 -15.81 15.52
CA SER A 566 4.09 -16.17 16.22
C SER A 566 4.35 -17.67 16.35
N ASN A 567 3.38 -18.54 16.02
CA ASN A 567 3.45 -19.97 16.34
C ASN A 567 4.70 -20.64 15.74
N SER A 568 5.08 -20.26 14.51
CA SER A 568 6.27 -20.77 13.83
C SER A 568 7.60 -20.32 14.46
N THR A 569 7.55 -19.40 15.42
CA THR A 569 8.72 -18.88 16.16
C THR A 569 8.79 -19.41 17.61
N LYS A 570 7.80 -20.22 18.02
CA LYS A 570 7.77 -20.93 19.30
C LYS A 570 8.64 -22.20 19.23
N PRO A 571 8.98 -22.82 20.38
CA PRO A 571 9.60 -24.14 20.40
C PRO A 571 8.83 -25.17 19.56
N TRP A 572 9.54 -26.16 19.01
CA TRP A 572 9.02 -27.09 18.01
C TRP A 572 7.72 -27.80 18.42
N ASP A 573 7.59 -28.21 19.69
CA ASP A 573 6.40 -28.91 20.20
C ASP A 573 5.15 -28.03 20.16
N ILE A 574 5.28 -26.75 20.51
CA ILE A 574 4.20 -25.77 20.46
C ILE A 574 3.92 -25.39 19.01
N CYS A 575 4.96 -25.12 18.22
CA CYS A 575 4.89 -24.81 16.79
C CYS A 575 4.12 -25.90 16.04
N GLN A 576 4.57 -27.16 16.15
CA GLN A 576 3.94 -28.29 15.45
C GLN A 576 2.46 -28.42 15.83
N LYS A 577 2.11 -28.34 17.13
CA LYS A 577 0.72 -28.46 17.57
C LYS A 577 -0.18 -27.36 16.98
N TRP A 578 0.30 -26.11 16.95
CA TRP A 578 -0.44 -25.02 16.32
C TRP A 578 -0.62 -25.23 14.82
N ILE A 579 0.43 -25.64 14.11
CA ILE A 579 0.35 -25.91 12.66
C ILE A 579 -0.63 -27.05 12.37
N ASP A 580 -0.61 -28.13 13.17
CA ASP A 580 -1.56 -29.24 13.01
C ASP A 580 -3.01 -28.75 13.18
N LEU A 581 -3.30 -27.92 14.20
CA LEU A 581 -4.62 -27.33 14.43
C LEU A 581 -5.07 -26.37 13.32
N LEU A 582 -4.13 -25.58 12.78
CA LEU A 582 -4.37 -24.66 11.65
C LEU A 582 -4.79 -25.43 10.40
N PHE A 583 -4.04 -26.47 10.05
CA PHE A 583 -4.35 -27.26 8.87
C PHE A 583 -5.66 -28.05 9.00
N ILE A 584 -6.04 -28.49 10.21
CA ILE A 584 -7.36 -29.08 10.42
C ILE A 584 -8.47 -28.07 10.06
N GLU A 585 -8.31 -26.80 10.43
CA GLU A 585 -9.28 -25.76 10.11
C GLU A 585 -9.31 -25.45 8.61
N PHE A 586 -8.14 -25.30 7.99
CA PHE A 586 -8.01 -25.11 6.54
C PHE A 586 -8.68 -26.25 5.77
N PHE A 587 -8.44 -27.49 6.18
CA PHE A 587 -9.05 -28.64 5.51
C PHE A 587 -10.56 -28.70 5.71
N HIS A 588 -11.07 -28.26 6.86
CA HIS A 588 -12.50 -28.14 7.06
C HIS A 588 -13.12 -27.16 6.06
N GLN A 589 -12.53 -25.97 5.87
CA GLN A 589 -12.97 -25.03 4.85
C GLN A 589 -12.89 -25.64 3.44
N GLY A 590 -11.75 -26.26 3.08
CA GLY A 590 -11.56 -26.84 1.74
C GLY A 590 -12.53 -27.99 1.44
N ASP A 591 -12.92 -28.77 2.45
CA ASP A 591 -13.96 -29.80 2.30
C ASP A 591 -15.33 -29.19 2.01
N LEU A 592 -15.67 -28.04 2.62
CA LEU A 592 -16.89 -27.31 2.32
C LEU A 592 -16.88 -26.70 0.92
N GLU A 593 -15.76 -26.12 0.49
CA GLU A 593 -15.58 -25.59 -0.88
C GLU A 593 -15.76 -26.71 -1.91
N ARG A 594 -15.13 -27.87 -1.68
CA ARG A 594 -15.28 -29.05 -2.54
C ARG A 594 -16.74 -29.52 -2.63
N ASN A 595 -17.43 -29.61 -1.49
CA ASN A 595 -18.83 -30.06 -1.45
C ASN A 595 -19.79 -29.09 -2.17
N ARG A 596 -19.43 -27.81 -2.27
CA ARG A 596 -20.20 -26.80 -3.02
C ARG A 596 -19.83 -26.72 -4.50
N GLY A 597 -18.79 -27.42 -4.93
CA GLY A 597 -18.26 -27.30 -6.29
C GLY A 597 -17.51 -25.98 -6.53
N SER A 598 -17.12 -25.27 -5.47
CA SER A 598 -16.27 -24.08 -5.55
C SER A 598 -14.80 -24.50 -5.76
N PRO A 599 -13.97 -23.65 -6.41
CA PRO A 599 -12.53 -23.84 -6.40
C PRO A 599 -12.03 -23.91 -4.94
N ILE A 600 -11.25 -24.94 -4.62
CA ILE A 600 -10.68 -25.09 -3.28
C ILE A 600 -9.57 -24.04 -3.11
N SER A 601 -9.64 -23.30 -2.01
CA SER A 601 -8.65 -22.31 -1.62
C SER A 601 -7.25 -22.93 -1.49
N TYR A 602 -6.22 -22.15 -1.83
CA TYR A 602 -4.83 -22.59 -1.72
C TYR A 602 -4.50 -23.07 -0.29
N LEU A 603 -3.74 -24.17 -0.18
CA LEU A 603 -3.43 -24.92 1.06
C LEU A 603 -4.59 -25.68 1.72
N MET A 604 -5.84 -25.48 1.28
CA MET A 604 -7.01 -26.03 1.96
C MET A 604 -7.42 -27.43 1.46
N ASP A 605 -6.78 -27.94 0.41
CA ASP A 605 -7.02 -29.29 -0.07
C ASP A 605 -6.11 -30.32 0.60
N ARG A 606 -6.67 -31.06 1.57
CA ARG A 606 -5.98 -32.15 2.29
C ARG A 606 -5.47 -33.27 1.40
N LEU A 607 -5.94 -33.38 0.15
CA LEU A 607 -5.52 -34.43 -0.78
C LEU A 607 -4.25 -34.07 -1.57
N THR A 608 -3.91 -32.78 -1.64
CA THR A 608 -2.84 -32.28 -2.51
C THR A 608 -1.79 -31.46 -1.77
N VAL A 609 -2.11 -30.89 -0.61
CA VAL A 609 -1.16 -30.07 0.13
C VAL A 609 -0.01 -30.89 0.71
N ASN A 610 1.20 -30.34 0.64
CA ASN A 610 2.33 -30.78 1.45
C ASN A 610 2.54 -29.74 2.56
N ILE A 611 2.18 -30.11 3.79
CA ILE A 611 2.26 -29.22 4.97
C ILE A 611 3.70 -28.74 5.19
N ALA A 612 4.69 -29.64 5.10
CA ALA A 612 6.09 -29.28 5.32
C ALA A 612 6.58 -28.25 4.31
N LYS A 613 6.28 -28.45 3.01
CA LYS A 613 6.59 -27.49 1.96
C LYS A 613 5.93 -26.13 2.21
N ALA A 614 4.63 -26.15 2.56
CA ALA A 614 3.88 -24.93 2.85
C ALA A 614 4.48 -24.14 4.03
N GLN A 615 4.91 -24.83 5.09
CA GLN A 615 5.53 -24.20 6.26
C GLN A 615 6.91 -23.62 5.95
N ILE A 616 7.73 -24.29 5.15
CA ILE A 616 9.02 -23.73 4.68
C ILE A 616 8.78 -22.42 3.91
N GLY A 617 7.81 -22.42 2.99
CA GLY A 617 7.45 -21.21 2.24
C GLY A 617 6.92 -20.09 3.14
N PHE A 618 6.08 -20.41 4.13
CA PHE A 618 5.57 -19.44 5.10
C PHE A 618 6.70 -18.82 5.94
N LEU A 619 7.66 -19.66 6.40
CA LEU A 619 8.82 -19.21 7.14
C LEU A 619 9.70 -18.26 6.31
N ASP A 620 9.99 -18.61 5.05
CA ASP A 620 10.90 -17.84 4.20
C ASP A 620 10.31 -16.52 3.70
N VAL A 621 9.02 -16.50 3.38
CA VAL A 621 8.39 -15.35 2.72
C VAL A 621 7.76 -14.38 3.71
N ILE A 622 7.22 -14.90 4.83
CA ILE A 622 6.41 -14.10 5.77
C ILE A 622 7.15 -13.96 7.11
N ILE A 623 7.47 -15.07 7.77
CA ILE A 623 7.95 -15.02 9.16
C ILE A 623 9.37 -14.45 9.27
N ALA A 624 10.36 -15.06 8.60
CA ALA A 624 11.76 -14.68 8.73
C ALA A 624 12.01 -13.20 8.35
N PRO A 625 11.49 -12.68 7.21
CA PRO A 625 11.70 -11.28 6.84
C PRO A 625 11.04 -10.29 7.82
N SER A 626 9.96 -10.71 8.49
CA SER A 626 9.24 -9.88 9.46
C SER A 626 9.93 -9.84 10.81
N TYR A 627 10.34 -11.00 11.33
CA TYR A 627 11.04 -11.11 12.60
C TYR A 627 12.45 -10.53 12.52
N GLN A 628 13.13 -10.60 11.37
CA GLN A 628 14.40 -9.89 11.15
C GLN A 628 14.22 -8.37 11.25
N ALA A 629 13.14 -7.81 10.70
CA ALA A 629 12.84 -6.39 10.81
C ALA A 629 12.49 -6.00 12.25
N ALA A 630 11.69 -6.82 12.94
CA ALA A 630 11.34 -6.59 14.35
C ALA A 630 12.56 -6.69 15.29
N ASN A 631 13.54 -7.55 14.95
CA ASN A 631 14.79 -7.70 15.71
C ASN A 631 15.66 -6.43 15.74
N LEU A 632 15.45 -5.52 14.78
CA LEU A 632 16.10 -4.20 14.77
C LEU A 632 15.48 -3.22 15.79
N VAL A 633 14.26 -3.50 16.27
CA VAL A 633 13.53 -2.67 17.24
C VAL A 633 13.63 -3.24 18.65
N ILE A 634 13.35 -4.54 18.80
CA ILE A 634 13.46 -5.29 20.06
C ILE A 634 14.33 -6.54 19.86
N PRO A 635 15.18 -6.93 20.83
CA PRO A 635 16.04 -8.11 20.67
C PRO A 635 15.22 -9.39 20.74
N ILE A 636 15.07 -10.14 19.64
CA ILE A 636 14.32 -11.41 19.61
C ILE A 636 15.16 -12.57 19.04
N PRO A 637 16.40 -12.80 19.53
CA PRO A 637 17.29 -13.82 18.99
C PRO A 637 16.75 -15.24 19.18
N SER A 638 15.99 -15.50 20.26
CA SER A 638 15.37 -16.81 20.50
C SER A 638 14.31 -17.15 19.46
N ASN A 639 13.47 -16.18 19.06
CA ASN A 639 12.50 -16.36 17.99
C ASN A 639 13.21 -16.66 16.65
N LEU A 640 14.27 -15.92 16.32
CA LEU A 640 15.06 -16.15 15.12
C LEU A 640 15.73 -17.53 15.10
N SER A 641 16.29 -17.97 16.24
CA SER A 641 16.84 -19.32 16.38
C SER A 641 15.77 -20.40 16.17
N ASN A 642 14.59 -20.22 16.77
CA ASN A 642 13.47 -21.15 16.59
C ASN A 642 12.98 -21.18 15.14
N ILE A 643 12.97 -20.05 14.42
CA ILE A 643 12.63 -20.00 12.99
C ILE A 643 13.56 -20.93 12.19
N GLU A 644 14.87 -20.81 12.38
CA GLU A 644 15.86 -21.65 11.68
C GLU A 644 15.73 -23.14 12.06
N ASN A 645 15.59 -23.43 13.35
CA ASN A 645 15.45 -24.82 13.84
C ASN A 645 14.16 -25.48 13.35
N ASN A 646 13.04 -24.75 13.40
CA ASN A 646 11.74 -25.22 12.92
C ASN A 646 11.78 -25.42 11.41
N LYS A 647 12.41 -24.50 10.66
CA LYS A 647 12.62 -24.65 9.21
C LYS A 647 13.41 -25.91 8.89
N ALA A 648 14.53 -26.17 9.58
CA ALA A 648 15.34 -27.37 9.38
C ALA A 648 14.55 -28.66 9.67
N THR A 649 13.70 -28.64 10.69
CA THR A 649 12.83 -29.77 11.04
C THR A 649 11.76 -29.99 9.97
N TRP A 650 11.14 -28.92 9.46
CA TRP A 650 10.21 -29.01 8.33
C TRP A 650 10.90 -29.49 7.05
N GLN A 651 12.12 -29.05 6.79
CA GLN A 651 12.92 -29.51 5.65
C GLN A 651 13.14 -31.03 5.72
N THR A 652 13.51 -31.54 6.90
CA THR A 652 13.67 -32.99 7.11
C THR A 652 12.38 -33.74 6.82
N LYS A 653 11.22 -33.25 7.32
CA LYS A 653 9.91 -33.84 7.03
C LYS A 653 9.54 -33.80 5.54
N PHE A 654 9.94 -32.74 4.84
CA PHE A 654 9.72 -32.62 3.41
C PHE A 654 10.58 -33.62 2.62
N ASP A 655 11.86 -33.73 2.97
CA ASP A 655 12.79 -34.65 2.32
C ASP A 655 12.36 -36.11 2.52
N GLU A 656 11.93 -36.49 3.74
CA GLU A 656 11.36 -37.81 4.03
C GLU A 656 10.13 -38.15 3.17
N TYR A 657 9.26 -37.15 2.94
CA TYR A 657 8.09 -37.29 2.08
C TYR A 657 8.47 -37.50 0.61
N GLU A 658 9.39 -36.69 0.08
CA GLU A 658 9.86 -36.81 -1.31
C GLU A 658 10.55 -38.16 -1.54
N ASP A 659 11.38 -38.60 -0.60
CA ASP A 659 12.02 -39.91 -0.63
C ASP A 659 11.00 -41.04 -0.64
N GLN A 660 9.95 -40.96 0.18
CA GLN A 660 8.88 -41.95 0.19
C GLN A 660 8.13 -41.97 -1.15
N MET A 661 7.78 -40.81 -1.68
CA MET A 661 7.11 -40.70 -2.97
C MET A 661 7.97 -41.27 -4.11
N ASN A 662 9.28 -41.02 -4.09
CA ASN A 662 10.21 -41.56 -5.10
C ASN A 662 10.32 -43.08 -5.00
N ARG A 663 10.43 -43.65 -3.79
CA ARG A 663 10.40 -45.11 -3.58
C ARG A 663 9.10 -45.73 -4.11
N ASP A 664 7.96 -45.09 -3.86
CA ASP A 664 6.66 -45.59 -4.34
C ASP A 664 6.58 -45.54 -5.87
N LYS A 665 7.04 -44.45 -6.50
CA LYS A 665 7.13 -44.35 -7.97
C LYS A 665 8.02 -45.44 -8.57
N GLU A 666 9.19 -45.71 -7.97
CA GLU A 666 10.06 -46.79 -8.42
C GLU A 666 9.41 -48.16 -8.26
N ARG A 667 8.72 -48.41 -7.15
CA ARG A 667 7.94 -49.63 -6.93
C ARG A 667 6.82 -49.80 -7.96
N PHE A 668 6.11 -48.74 -8.31
CA PHE A 668 5.10 -48.77 -9.36
C PHE A 668 5.70 -49.05 -10.74
N LYS A 669 6.83 -48.42 -11.09
CA LYS A 669 7.57 -48.72 -12.34
C LYS A 669 8.00 -50.19 -12.41
N LEU A 670 8.57 -50.73 -11.32
CA LEU A 670 9.00 -52.12 -11.24
C LEU A 670 7.82 -53.11 -11.32
N THR A 671 6.66 -52.74 -10.80
CA THR A 671 5.44 -53.57 -10.87
C THR A 671 4.84 -53.52 -12.28
N ALA A 672 4.83 -52.34 -12.91
CA ALA A 672 4.38 -52.17 -14.28
C ALA A 672 5.30 -52.84 -15.32
N LEU A 673 6.58 -53.03 -15.02
CA LEU A 673 7.53 -53.81 -15.84
C LEU A 673 7.38 -55.33 -15.68
N LYS A 674 6.70 -55.79 -14.62
CA LYS A 674 6.45 -57.22 -14.33
C LYS A 674 5.08 -57.70 -14.81
N LEU A 675 4.17 -56.78 -15.10
CA LEU A 675 2.87 -57.02 -15.75
C LEU A 675 3.04 -56.85 -17.27
#